data_AF-A0A814FYT4-F1
#
_entry.id   AF-A0A814FYT4-F1
#
_cell.length_a   1.000
_cell.length_b   1.000
_cell.length_c   1.000
_cell.angle_alpha   90.00
_cell.angle_beta   90.00
_cell.angle_gamma   90.00
#
_symmetry.space_group_name_H-M   'P 1'
#
loop_
_entity.id
_entity.type
_entity.pdbx_description
1 polymer ?
#
loop_
_entity_poly.entity_id
_entity_poly.type
_entity_poly.pdbx_seq_one_letter_code
_entity_poly.pdbx_strand_id
1 'polypeptide(L)'
;MSVKKQSSMRRLFGFELADLQSWSSFVKLMNRPEDPTSLAVLRIFFGILMMLDIPQERGMSHADAYYPNEDRECQFPLFNFLEPLRAEYMVIVYFIMFLGAVGITLGLFFRCATICFTITYWYVFFLDKTSWNNHSYLYGLIGFQLMFSDAHHCWSIDGLFRKKIRHSHVPLWNYTLLRYQVFLVYFLAGLKKTDLDWVTGYSMDDLGDHWVFSPFRYFMTIEQITLILVHICGFLFDLLIGFVLFFDRSRPIGVVFCLSFHLMNSQMFSIGMFPYTMIATTPIFFHNDWPRQFFGRCLPKWLYKDESAQYSPSCLYSKEEIKPEETKKDERTKTTSISSVKNAPVKATLRHKIFTIFAVIYLAEQAFLPYSHFITKGYNNWTNGLYGYSWDMMVHSWHTQHVKITFIDKEKGEPHYLRPTAWASAKRWSSHADMIVQYAQCIKGKLKEHGYNDVELRFDIWRSMNGRFNQRQIDPRIDLLSSEAEWSPFKDTSWLQPLLTNLSDWRTRMQQIETELSSKDQNALVTFVADFPGLHLENYIPPDLNTTIEVLEGEVIVEMIGLQKNVTLNVGQNISVPSGDYHNVHTISPTPSCYMYVYLNQSDVQIVHLWDRYYNLTDRVLNETISRNRPLHSEKEEADLVRLSYEDVFAELRQKTIHELLELPHDYRIHNKNESNTNWTNIRLQFETSMNRSIVKRLDTKIKWHERHRRTLTTFFNKKKKQFLRCVQIVKVAFKSIIYKTDFIKLVDKEIHNNVEETPSKKIVTEESPPQVPPTEHSSSSKKTTKSTNGKTKKKEGRK
;
A
#
# COMPACT_ATOMS: atom_id res chain seq x y z
N MET A 1 -20.69 -15.55 56.71
CA MET A 1 -20.44 -15.50 55.25
C MET A 1 -19.02 -16.00 54.99
N SER A 2 -18.87 -17.26 54.57
CA SER A 2 -17.58 -17.76 54.09
C SER A 2 -17.41 -17.28 52.65
N VAL A 3 -16.61 -16.23 52.45
CA VAL A 3 -16.13 -15.85 51.12
C VAL A 3 -15.27 -17.01 50.64
N LYS A 4 -15.82 -17.93 49.83
CA LYS A 4 -15.04 -18.97 49.17
C LYS A 4 -13.90 -18.27 48.45
N LYS A 5 -12.68 -18.47 48.95
CA LYS A 5 -11.45 -17.92 48.40
C LYS A 5 -11.38 -18.38 46.93
N GLN A 6 -11.63 -17.46 46.01
CA GLN A 6 -11.62 -17.74 44.57
C GLN A 6 -10.26 -18.35 44.22
N SER A 7 -10.25 -19.47 43.48
CA SER A 7 -9.01 -20.16 43.15
C SER A 7 -8.06 -19.22 42.38
N SER A 8 -6.74 -19.36 42.58
CA SER A 8 -5.74 -18.56 41.85
C SER A 8 -5.95 -18.64 40.33
N MET A 9 -6.34 -19.82 39.83
CA MET A 9 -6.63 -20.05 38.42
C MET A 9 -7.82 -19.23 37.93
N ARG A 10 -8.95 -19.28 38.64
CA ARG A 10 -10.14 -18.51 38.28
C ARG A 10 -9.92 -17.00 38.37
N ARG A 11 -9.06 -16.56 39.29
CA ARG A 11 -8.64 -15.16 39.40
C ARG A 11 -7.73 -14.71 38.25
N LEU A 12 -6.84 -15.58 37.76
CA LEU A 12 -5.86 -15.22 36.73
C LEU A 12 -6.41 -15.37 35.30
N PHE A 13 -7.13 -16.46 35.03
CA PHE A 13 -7.59 -16.82 33.69
C PHE A 13 -9.10 -16.66 33.50
N GLY A 14 -9.84 -16.39 34.57
CA GLY A 14 -11.29 -16.25 34.53
C GLY A 14 -12.06 -17.58 34.49
N PHE A 15 -11.41 -18.75 34.48
CA PHE A 15 -12.04 -20.08 34.47
C PHE A 15 -11.26 -21.09 35.35
N GLU A 16 -11.82 -22.27 35.62
CA GLU A 16 -11.18 -23.35 36.36
C GLU A 16 -10.78 -24.53 35.45
N LEU A 17 -9.75 -25.31 35.80
CA LEU A 17 -9.37 -26.51 35.02
C LEU A 17 -10.53 -27.48 34.82
N ALA A 18 -11.42 -27.60 35.81
CA ALA A 18 -12.62 -28.42 35.73
C ALA A 18 -13.57 -28.01 34.59
N ASP A 19 -13.52 -26.75 34.16
CA ASP A 19 -14.32 -26.25 33.04
C ASP A 19 -13.84 -26.83 31.69
N LEU A 20 -12.59 -27.26 31.59
CA LEU A 20 -11.98 -27.83 30.39
C LEU A 20 -11.98 -29.37 30.36
N GLN A 21 -12.29 -30.03 31.48
CA GLN A 21 -12.19 -31.49 31.62
C GLN A 21 -13.28 -32.27 30.87
N SER A 22 -14.42 -31.65 30.56
CA SER A 22 -15.49 -32.31 29.82
C SER A 22 -16.13 -31.39 28.79
N TRP A 23 -16.59 -31.96 27.68
CA TRP A 23 -17.33 -31.21 26.65
C TRP A 23 -18.52 -30.45 27.23
N SER A 24 -19.24 -31.06 28.19
CA SER A 24 -20.39 -30.43 28.82
C SER A 24 -20.02 -29.21 29.69
N SER A 25 -18.87 -29.26 30.37
CA SER A 25 -18.33 -28.16 31.15
C SER A 25 -17.84 -27.04 30.23
N PHE A 26 -17.16 -27.40 29.14
CA PHE A 26 -16.63 -26.44 28.18
C PHE A 26 -17.76 -25.67 27.46
N VAL A 27 -18.84 -26.36 27.07
CA VAL A 27 -20.04 -25.71 26.50
C VAL A 27 -20.66 -24.75 27.51
N LYS A 28 -20.69 -25.09 28.80
CA LYS A 28 -21.17 -24.16 29.84
C LYS A 28 -20.25 -22.94 29.98
N LEU A 29 -18.94 -23.14 29.99
CA LEU A 29 -17.96 -22.05 30.06
C LEU A 29 -18.13 -21.08 28.89
N MET A 30 -18.13 -21.59 27.65
CA MET A 30 -18.20 -20.78 26.43
C MET A 30 -19.54 -20.03 26.28
N ASN A 31 -20.60 -20.51 26.92
CA ASN A 31 -21.92 -19.87 26.89
C ASN A 31 -22.31 -19.20 28.20
N ARG A 32 -21.39 -19.05 29.16
CA ARG A 32 -21.70 -18.32 30.40
C ARG A 32 -22.06 -16.85 30.09
N PRO A 33 -22.94 -16.22 30.88
CA PRO A 33 -23.35 -14.84 30.65
C PRO A 33 -22.19 -13.87 30.91
N GLU A 34 -22.02 -12.92 30.00
CA GLU A 34 -21.08 -11.81 30.11
C GLU A 34 -21.79 -10.48 29.83
N ASP A 35 -21.26 -9.39 30.37
CA ASP A 35 -21.77 -8.05 30.14
C ASP A 35 -21.65 -7.67 28.64
N PRO A 36 -22.69 -7.08 28.01
CA PRO A 36 -22.70 -6.80 26.57
C PRO A 36 -22.02 -5.48 26.17
N THR A 37 -21.64 -4.62 27.13
CA THR A 37 -21.25 -3.23 26.83
C THR A 37 -19.91 -3.12 26.11
N SER A 38 -18.88 -3.89 26.49
CA SER A 38 -17.58 -3.86 25.80
C SER A 38 -17.69 -4.29 24.34
N LEU A 39 -18.49 -5.32 24.06
CA LEU A 39 -18.78 -5.77 22.70
C LEU A 39 -19.50 -4.69 21.86
N ALA A 40 -20.40 -3.92 22.47
CA ALA A 40 -21.05 -2.80 21.81
C ALA A 40 -20.07 -1.68 21.44
N VAL A 41 -19.09 -1.37 22.31
CA VAL A 41 -18.01 -0.42 22.00
C VAL A 41 -17.22 -0.86 20.78
N LEU A 42 -16.79 -2.12 20.75
CA LEU A 42 -16.03 -2.67 19.62
C LEU A 42 -16.85 -2.60 18.32
N ARG A 43 -18.14 -2.96 18.36
CA ARG A 43 -19.04 -2.86 17.21
C ARG A 43 -19.11 -1.43 16.67
N ILE A 44 -19.30 -0.44 17.56
CA ILE A 44 -19.43 0.96 17.17
C ILE A 44 -18.14 1.46 16.54
N PHE A 45 -16.99 1.25 17.19
CA PHE A 45 -15.71 1.73 16.64
C PHE A 45 -15.33 1.02 15.36
N PHE A 46 -15.51 -0.31 15.27
CA PHE A 46 -15.24 -1.04 14.03
C PHE A 46 -16.10 -0.51 12.89
N GLY A 47 -17.41 -0.32 13.11
CA GLY A 47 -18.30 0.22 12.09
C GLY A 47 -17.90 1.63 11.63
N ILE A 48 -17.54 2.53 12.56
CA ILE A 48 -17.06 3.89 12.22
C ILE A 48 -15.78 3.84 11.39
N LEU A 49 -14.82 3.00 11.78
CA LEU A 49 -13.56 2.88 11.06
C LEU A 49 -13.79 2.30 9.65
N MET A 50 -14.70 1.33 9.49
CA MET A 50 -15.07 0.80 8.17
C MET A 50 -15.79 1.83 7.31
N MET A 51 -16.61 2.71 7.90
CA MET A 51 -17.19 3.84 7.16
C MET A 51 -16.13 4.80 6.62
N LEU A 52 -14.95 4.87 7.23
CA LEU A 52 -13.81 5.66 6.72
C LEU A 52 -12.95 4.86 5.74
N ASP A 53 -12.69 3.58 6.04
CA ASP A 53 -11.87 2.67 5.22
C ASP A 53 -12.46 2.46 3.82
N ILE A 54 -13.78 2.25 3.73
CA ILE A 54 -14.46 1.96 2.45
C ILE A 54 -14.23 3.06 1.39
N PRO A 55 -14.52 4.35 1.66
CA PRO A 55 -14.26 5.42 0.71
C PRO A 55 -12.78 5.69 0.48
N GLN A 56 -11.93 5.61 1.50
CA GLN A 56 -10.53 6.07 1.41
C GLN A 56 -9.56 4.99 0.93
N GLU A 57 -9.63 3.80 1.50
CA GLU A 57 -8.64 2.72 1.31
C GLU A 57 -9.16 1.62 0.38
N ARG A 58 -10.47 1.34 0.38
CA ARG A 58 -11.08 0.35 -0.54
C ARG A 58 -11.51 0.93 -1.87
N GLY A 59 -11.24 2.20 -2.10
CA GLY A 59 -11.39 2.79 -3.43
C GLY A 59 -12.83 3.11 -3.83
N MET A 60 -13.82 3.14 -2.92
CA MET A 60 -15.17 3.59 -3.29
C MET A 60 -15.17 5.02 -3.87
N SER A 61 -14.26 5.89 -3.42
CA SER A 61 -14.12 7.26 -3.95
C SER A 61 -13.48 7.35 -5.34
N HIS A 62 -12.76 6.30 -5.77
CA HIS A 62 -12.04 6.23 -7.05
C HIS A 62 -12.49 5.01 -7.87
N ALA A 63 -13.73 4.54 -7.66
CA ALA A 63 -14.24 3.32 -8.26
C ALA A 63 -14.31 3.40 -9.80
N ASP A 64 -14.49 4.61 -10.34
CA ASP A 64 -14.43 4.92 -11.76
C ASP A 64 -13.04 4.69 -12.37
N ALA A 65 -11.98 5.05 -11.63
CA ALA A 65 -10.60 4.79 -12.04
C ALA A 65 -10.24 3.30 -11.94
N TYR A 66 -10.77 2.58 -10.94
CA TYR A 66 -10.48 1.15 -10.75
C TYR A 66 -11.24 0.22 -11.70
N TYR A 67 -12.43 0.62 -12.13
CA TYR A 67 -13.29 -0.21 -12.98
C TYR A 67 -13.71 0.56 -14.24
N PRO A 68 -12.77 0.91 -15.14
CA PRO A 68 -13.09 1.66 -16.36
C PRO A 68 -13.97 0.82 -17.30
N ASN A 69 -14.89 1.51 -17.99
CA ASN A 69 -15.87 0.89 -18.88
C ASN A 69 -15.28 0.45 -20.24
N GLU A 70 -14.17 1.03 -20.69
CA GLU A 70 -13.69 0.90 -22.08
C GLU A 70 -12.20 0.60 -22.26
N ASP A 71 -11.53 0.00 -21.28
CA ASP A 71 -10.27 -0.72 -21.50
C ASP A 71 -9.97 -1.55 -20.25
N ARG A 72 -10.29 -2.85 -20.28
CA ARG A 72 -10.03 -3.71 -19.12
C ARG A 72 -8.52 -3.82 -18.90
N GLU A 73 -8.01 -3.12 -17.89
CA GLU A 73 -6.75 -3.49 -17.25
C GLU A 73 -6.79 -4.97 -16.88
N CYS A 74 -5.64 -5.62 -16.92
CA CYS A 74 -5.46 -6.96 -16.44
C CYS A 74 -5.73 -7.02 -14.94
N GLN A 75 -6.61 -7.93 -14.57
CA GLN A 75 -7.05 -8.10 -13.19
C GLN A 75 -6.44 -9.35 -12.58
N PHE A 76 -6.33 -9.33 -11.25
CA PHE A 76 -5.63 -10.36 -10.49
C PHE A 76 -6.53 -10.95 -9.40
N PRO A 77 -7.66 -11.58 -9.75
CA PRO A 77 -8.56 -12.15 -8.75
C PRO A 77 -7.91 -13.36 -8.06
N LEU A 78 -8.33 -13.65 -6.82
CA LEU A 78 -7.93 -14.89 -6.16
C LEU A 78 -8.45 -16.11 -6.93
N PHE A 79 -9.70 -16.03 -7.37
CA PHE A 79 -10.35 -17.08 -8.14
C PHE A 79 -10.56 -16.59 -9.57
N ASN A 80 -9.99 -17.28 -10.56
CA ASN A 80 -10.02 -16.85 -11.97
C ASN A 80 -11.43 -16.70 -12.56
N PHE A 81 -12.46 -17.31 -11.95
CA PHE A 81 -13.86 -17.14 -12.38
C PHE A 81 -14.51 -15.85 -11.87
N LEU A 82 -13.86 -15.15 -10.94
CA LEU A 82 -14.40 -13.94 -10.33
C LEU A 82 -14.01 -12.73 -11.17
N GLU A 83 -15.02 -12.12 -11.78
CA GLU A 83 -14.87 -10.87 -12.52
C GLU A 83 -15.61 -9.74 -11.79
N PRO A 84 -15.11 -8.49 -11.89
CA PRO A 84 -15.84 -7.34 -11.40
C PRO A 84 -17.09 -7.14 -12.23
N LEU A 85 -18.14 -6.65 -11.57
CA LEU A 85 -19.32 -6.17 -12.27
C LEU A 85 -18.95 -4.92 -13.08
N ARG A 86 -19.85 -4.51 -13.99
CA ARG A 86 -19.73 -3.20 -14.66
C ARG A 86 -19.59 -2.08 -13.63
N ALA A 87 -18.89 -1.01 -14.00
CA ALA A 87 -18.54 0.09 -13.11
C ALA A 87 -19.74 0.61 -12.30
N GLU A 88 -20.90 0.75 -12.95
CA GLU A 88 -22.13 1.27 -12.32
C GLU A 88 -22.63 0.34 -11.20
N TYR A 89 -22.48 -0.98 -11.37
CA TYR A 89 -22.86 -1.95 -10.37
C TYR A 89 -21.81 -2.08 -9.26
N MET A 90 -20.54 -1.85 -9.55
CA MET A 90 -19.50 -1.81 -8.52
C MET A 90 -19.77 -0.68 -7.52
N VAL A 91 -20.22 0.50 -7.99
CA VAL A 91 -20.65 1.59 -7.09
C VAL A 91 -21.79 1.15 -6.16
N ILE A 92 -22.75 0.36 -6.67
CA ILE A 92 -23.84 -0.19 -5.84
C ILE A 92 -23.30 -1.18 -4.79
N VAL A 93 -22.35 -2.04 -5.17
CA VAL A 93 -21.69 -2.96 -4.23
C VAL A 93 -21.01 -2.20 -3.09
N TYR A 94 -20.23 -1.16 -3.41
CA TYR A 94 -19.60 -0.30 -2.41
C TYR A 94 -20.62 0.42 -1.53
N PHE A 95 -21.72 0.92 -2.11
CA PHE A 95 -22.77 1.57 -1.35
C PHE A 95 -23.46 0.61 -0.37
N ILE A 96 -23.75 -0.63 -0.78
CA ILE A 96 -24.30 -1.68 0.10
C ILE A 96 -23.31 -1.99 1.23
N MET A 97 -22.02 -2.11 0.91
CA MET A 97 -20.97 -2.32 1.91
C MET A 97 -20.94 -1.18 2.93
N PHE A 98 -21.01 0.08 2.48
CA PHE A 98 -21.02 1.27 3.31
C PHE A 98 -22.27 1.34 4.21
N LEU A 99 -23.46 1.09 3.65
CA LEU A 99 -24.69 1.00 4.44
C LEU A 99 -24.63 -0.14 5.47
N GLY A 100 -23.99 -1.26 5.13
CA GLY A 100 -23.68 -2.33 6.06
C GLY A 100 -22.84 -1.83 7.24
N ALA A 101 -21.77 -1.07 6.99
CA ALA A 101 -20.93 -0.48 8.04
C ALA A 101 -21.70 0.55 8.92
N VAL A 102 -22.58 1.36 8.32
CA VAL A 102 -23.49 2.25 9.07
C VAL A 102 -24.45 1.45 9.95
N GLY A 103 -25.06 0.39 9.40
CA GLY A 103 -25.95 -0.50 10.15
C GLY A 103 -25.26 -1.23 11.29
N ILE A 104 -24.00 -1.65 11.09
CA ILE A 104 -23.14 -2.22 12.14
C ILE A 104 -22.92 -1.17 13.25
N THR A 105 -22.56 0.06 12.91
CA THR A 105 -22.30 1.16 13.87
C THR A 105 -23.53 1.48 14.71
N LEU A 106 -24.70 1.56 14.10
CA LEU A 106 -25.95 1.87 14.79
C LEU A 106 -26.58 0.65 15.47
N GLY A 107 -26.20 -0.55 15.05
CA GLY A 107 -26.85 -1.79 15.48
C GLY A 107 -28.29 -1.84 14.97
N LEU A 108 -28.51 -1.35 13.75
CA LEU A 108 -29.80 -1.30 13.06
C LEU A 108 -29.86 -2.45 12.04
N PHE A 109 -30.88 -3.30 12.16
CA PHE A 109 -30.99 -4.56 11.41
C PHE A 109 -29.66 -5.33 11.44
N PHE A 110 -29.07 -5.45 12.63
CA PHE A 110 -27.64 -5.72 12.78
C PHE A 110 -27.18 -6.97 12.01
N ARG A 111 -27.95 -8.06 12.07
CA ARG A 111 -27.64 -9.31 11.35
C ARG A 111 -27.63 -9.11 9.82
N CYS A 112 -28.61 -8.38 9.28
CA CYS A 112 -28.66 -8.05 7.85
C CYS A 112 -27.51 -7.11 7.48
N ALA A 113 -27.24 -6.08 8.30
CA ALA A 113 -26.15 -5.14 8.08
C ALA A 113 -24.77 -5.83 8.02
N THR A 114 -24.51 -6.75 8.95
CA THR A 114 -23.28 -7.57 8.92
C THR A 114 -23.19 -8.46 7.70
N ILE A 115 -24.30 -9.08 7.25
CA ILE A 115 -24.30 -9.91 6.03
C ILE A 115 -24.00 -9.05 4.80
N CYS A 116 -24.68 -7.91 4.66
CA CYS A 116 -24.46 -6.96 3.57
C CYS A 116 -23.00 -6.50 3.53
N PHE A 117 -22.43 -6.10 4.68
CA PHE A 117 -21.04 -5.72 4.79
C PHE A 117 -20.10 -6.89 4.44
N THR A 118 -20.23 -8.04 5.09
CA THR A 118 -19.31 -9.16 4.93
C THR A 118 -19.29 -9.73 3.52
N ILE A 119 -20.46 -9.92 2.88
CA ILE A 119 -20.52 -10.46 1.51
C ILE A 119 -19.86 -9.51 0.51
N THR A 120 -20.23 -8.22 0.56
CA THR A 120 -19.67 -7.22 -0.37
C THR A 120 -18.19 -6.98 -0.12
N TYR A 121 -17.76 -6.96 1.15
CA TYR A 121 -16.36 -6.84 1.52
C TYR A 121 -15.51 -7.99 0.98
N TRP A 122 -15.91 -9.25 1.19
CA TRP A 122 -15.17 -10.39 0.67
C TRP A 122 -15.21 -10.48 -0.85
N TYR A 123 -16.29 -10.07 -1.50
CA TYR A 123 -16.35 -9.96 -2.95
C TYR A 123 -15.29 -8.98 -3.47
N VAL A 124 -15.28 -7.74 -2.96
CA VAL A 124 -14.28 -6.72 -3.34
C VAL A 124 -12.87 -7.19 -3.02
N PHE A 125 -12.67 -7.78 -1.85
CA PHE A 125 -11.38 -8.36 -1.46
C PHE A 125 -10.92 -9.40 -2.47
N PHE A 126 -11.75 -10.38 -2.86
CA PHE A 126 -11.34 -11.45 -3.77
C PHE A 126 -11.10 -11.03 -5.24
N LEU A 127 -11.58 -9.85 -5.65
CA LEU A 127 -11.44 -9.36 -7.02
C LEU A 127 -10.00 -8.97 -7.40
N ASP A 128 -9.19 -8.52 -6.45
CA ASP A 128 -7.85 -8.02 -6.76
C ASP A 128 -6.82 -8.25 -5.65
N LYS A 129 -5.98 -9.26 -5.85
CA LYS A 129 -4.84 -9.61 -4.98
C LYS A 129 -3.78 -8.53 -4.88
N THR A 130 -3.67 -7.64 -5.86
CA THR A 130 -2.63 -6.62 -5.84
C THR A 130 -2.85 -5.60 -4.73
N SER A 131 -4.09 -5.44 -4.26
CA SER A 131 -4.48 -4.58 -3.14
C SER A 131 -4.41 -5.26 -1.76
N TRP A 132 -4.17 -6.57 -1.69
CA TRP A 132 -4.26 -7.32 -0.45
C TRP A 132 -3.23 -6.90 0.58
N ASN A 133 -3.58 -7.02 1.85
CA ASN A 133 -2.64 -6.97 2.96
C ASN A 133 -3.26 -7.69 4.18
N ASN A 134 -2.44 -8.02 5.17
CA ASN A 134 -2.88 -8.72 6.39
C ASN A 134 -4.00 -7.98 7.13
N HIS A 135 -4.01 -6.65 7.10
CA HIS A 135 -5.01 -5.83 7.80
C HIS A 135 -6.38 -5.91 7.13
N SER A 136 -6.39 -5.92 5.80
CA SER A 136 -7.58 -6.11 4.98
C SER A 136 -8.23 -7.46 5.25
N TYR A 137 -7.41 -8.51 5.39
CA TYR A 137 -7.87 -9.83 5.79
C TYR A 137 -8.50 -9.80 7.21
N LEU A 138 -7.82 -9.16 8.18
CA LEU A 138 -8.32 -8.99 9.54
C LEU A 138 -9.70 -8.31 9.61
N TYR A 139 -9.94 -7.26 8.82
CA TYR A 139 -11.23 -6.57 8.83
C TYR A 139 -12.37 -7.45 8.31
N GLY A 140 -12.10 -8.23 7.26
CA GLY A 140 -13.03 -9.25 6.76
C GLY A 140 -13.36 -10.29 7.82
N LEU A 141 -12.35 -10.74 8.59
CA LEU A 141 -12.54 -11.68 9.69
C LEU A 141 -13.35 -11.08 10.84
N ILE A 142 -13.07 -9.85 11.27
CA ILE A 142 -13.87 -9.17 12.32
C ILE A 142 -15.31 -8.99 11.85
N GLY A 143 -15.52 -8.57 10.60
CA GLY A 143 -16.87 -8.48 10.01
C GLY A 143 -17.61 -9.82 10.03
N PHE A 144 -16.92 -10.90 9.63
CA PHE A 144 -17.46 -12.26 9.67
C PHE A 144 -17.77 -12.73 11.10
N GLN A 145 -16.92 -12.43 12.08
CA GLN A 145 -17.19 -12.75 13.49
C GLN A 145 -18.42 -11.96 14.00
N LEU A 146 -18.53 -10.68 13.65
CA LEU A 146 -19.66 -9.84 14.04
C LEU A 146 -20.99 -10.37 13.48
N MET A 147 -20.98 -10.97 12.28
CA MET A 147 -22.16 -11.59 11.66
C MET A 147 -22.82 -12.65 12.56
N PHE A 148 -22.01 -13.44 13.28
CA PHE A 148 -22.50 -14.45 14.21
C PHE A 148 -22.73 -13.91 15.62
N SER A 149 -22.05 -12.83 15.99
CA SER A 149 -22.06 -12.24 17.33
C SER A 149 -23.41 -11.69 17.80
N ASP A 150 -23.54 -11.52 19.12
CA ASP A 150 -24.67 -10.85 19.76
C ASP A 150 -24.35 -9.38 20.10
N ALA A 151 -23.47 -8.71 19.33
CA ALA A 151 -23.00 -7.33 19.57
C ALA A 151 -24.09 -6.24 19.50
N HIS A 152 -25.29 -6.60 19.03
CA HIS A 152 -26.47 -5.74 18.99
C HIS A 152 -27.31 -5.80 20.27
N HIS A 153 -26.92 -6.56 21.29
CA HIS A 153 -27.68 -6.63 22.55
C HIS A 153 -27.51 -5.37 23.42
N CYS A 154 -26.54 -4.50 23.13
CA CYS A 154 -26.34 -3.24 23.85
C CYS A 154 -26.05 -2.08 22.88
N TRP A 155 -26.53 -0.88 23.27
CA TRP A 155 -26.40 0.39 22.53
C TRP A 155 -26.73 0.29 21.04
N SER A 156 -27.79 -0.44 20.71
CA SER A 156 -28.25 -0.69 19.36
C SER A 156 -29.66 -0.15 19.15
N ILE A 157 -29.96 0.28 17.93
CA ILE A 157 -31.33 0.65 17.54
C ILE A 157 -32.24 -0.59 17.56
N ASP A 158 -31.72 -1.78 17.22
CA ASP A 158 -32.45 -3.04 17.32
C ASP A 158 -33.00 -3.30 18.72
N GLY A 159 -32.24 -2.97 19.78
CA GLY A 159 -32.69 -3.07 21.17
C GLY A 159 -33.79 -2.07 21.53
N LEU A 160 -33.85 -0.92 20.85
CA LEU A 160 -34.95 0.04 21.03
C LEU A 160 -36.26 -0.53 20.49
N PHE A 161 -36.23 -1.20 19.34
CA PHE A 161 -37.40 -1.86 18.76
C PHE A 161 -37.77 -3.18 19.45
N ARG A 162 -36.77 -3.95 19.90
CA ARG A 162 -36.95 -5.28 20.50
C ARG A 162 -36.49 -5.29 21.95
N LYS A 163 -37.40 -4.98 22.88
CA LYS A 163 -37.11 -4.92 24.33
C LYS A 163 -36.46 -6.18 24.92
N LYS A 164 -36.68 -7.37 24.32
CA LYS A 164 -36.11 -8.66 24.78
C LYS A 164 -34.59 -8.76 24.63
N ILE A 165 -34.01 -8.10 23.63
CA ILE A 165 -32.55 -8.14 23.39
C ILE A 165 -31.83 -6.95 24.03
N ARG A 166 -32.58 -5.89 24.37
CA ARG A 166 -32.04 -4.66 24.95
C ARG A 166 -31.35 -4.93 26.26
N HIS A 167 -30.08 -4.57 26.31
CA HIS A 167 -29.21 -4.70 27.47
C HIS A 167 -29.23 -6.13 28.03
N SER A 168 -29.22 -7.13 27.16
CA SER A 168 -29.22 -8.55 27.56
C SER A 168 -27.81 -9.14 27.54
N HIS A 169 -27.52 -10.12 28.40
CA HIS A 169 -26.23 -10.78 28.44
C HIS A 169 -25.85 -11.42 27.09
N VAL A 170 -24.55 -11.53 26.85
CA VAL A 170 -23.97 -12.22 25.69
C VAL A 170 -23.10 -13.39 26.16
N PRO A 171 -23.04 -14.49 25.40
CA PRO A 171 -22.21 -15.64 25.78
C PRO A 171 -20.71 -15.33 25.59
N LEU A 172 -19.87 -15.86 26.49
CA LEU A 172 -18.42 -15.65 26.52
C LEU A 172 -17.70 -15.86 25.18
N TRP A 173 -18.15 -16.81 24.35
CA TRP A 173 -17.51 -17.11 23.07
C TRP A 173 -17.39 -15.90 22.13
N ASN A 174 -18.29 -14.90 22.24
CA ASN A 174 -18.20 -13.65 21.46
C ASN A 174 -16.86 -12.93 21.74
N TYR A 175 -16.50 -12.83 23.01
CA TYR A 175 -15.24 -12.23 23.44
C TYR A 175 -14.05 -13.12 23.13
N THR A 176 -14.19 -14.44 23.27
CA THR A 176 -13.12 -15.39 22.98
C THR A 176 -12.67 -15.29 21.52
N LEU A 177 -13.59 -15.24 20.56
CA LEU A 177 -13.25 -15.14 19.13
C LEU A 177 -12.51 -13.85 18.79
N LEU A 178 -13.02 -12.70 19.25
CA LEU A 178 -12.42 -11.40 18.98
C LEU A 178 -11.05 -11.25 19.66
N ARG A 179 -10.94 -11.62 20.93
CA ARG A 179 -9.66 -11.58 21.67
C ARG A 179 -8.64 -12.51 21.05
N TYR A 180 -9.05 -13.72 20.68
CA TYR A 180 -8.17 -14.68 20.04
C TYR A 180 -7.66 -14.16 18.69
N GLN A 181 -8.53 -13.60 17.85
CA GLN A 181 -8.11 -13.07 16.57
C GLN A 181 -7.09 -11.94 16.71
N VAL A 182 -7.35 -10.97 17.60
CA VAL A 182 -6.42 -9.86 17.84
C VAL A 182 -5.11 -10.37 18.45
N PHE A 183 -5.18 -11.31 19.40
CA PHE A 183 -4.00 -11.96 19.98
C PHE A 183 -3.16 -12.66 18.91
N LEU A 184 -3.81 -13.43 18.04
CA LEU A 184 -3.16 -14.25 17.04
C LEU A 184 -2.38 -13.40 16.03
N VAL A 185 -2.93 -12.25 15.62
CA VAL A 185 -2.25 -11.30 14.72
C VAL A 185 -0.90 -10.87 15.30
N TYR A 186 -0.86 -10.46 16.58
CA TYR A 186 0.40 -10.07 17.22
C TYR A 186 1.32 -11.27 17.40
N PHE A 187 0.81 -12.35 17.99
CA PHE A 187 1.63 -13.50 18.35
C PHE A 187 2.28 -14.13 17.12
N LEU A 188 1.53 -14.32 16.03
CA LEU A 188 2.08 -14.86 14.79
C LEU A 188 3.03 -13.87 14.11
N ALA A 189 2.73 -12.56 14.11
CA ALA A 189 3.68 -11.57 13.61
C ALA A 189 5.01 -11.58 14.40
N GLY A 190 4.95 -11.80 15.71
CA GLY A 190 6.13 -11.99 16.56
C GLY A 190 6.88 -13.28 16.22
N LEU A 191 6.18 -14.41 16.05
CA LEU A 191 6.81 -15.67 15.63
C LEU A 191 7.47 -15.55 14.25
N LYS A 192 6.89 -14.81 13.30
CA LYS A 192 7.49 -14.60 11.98
C LYS A 192 8.73 -13.70 12.03
N LYS A 193 8.84 -12.86 13.04
CA LYS A 193 10.01 -12.02 13.32
C LYS A 193 11.16 -12.74 14.03
N THR A 194 11.05 -14.06 14.27
CA THR A 194 12.21 -14.88 14.66
C THR A 194 13.13 -15.18 13.49
N ASP A 195 12.73 -14.81 12.26
CA ASP A 195 13.58 -14.93 11.08
C ASP A 195 14.93 -14.21 11.28
N LEU A 196 15.98 -14.80 10.71
CA LEU A 196 17.34 -14.28 10.86
C LEU A 196 17.48 -12.87 10.28
N ASP A 197 16.81 -12.56 9.16
CA ASP A 197 16.89 -11.23 8.57
C ASP A 197 16.30 -10.17 9.50
N TRP A 198 15.24 -10.51 10.25
CA TRP A 198 14.64 -9.59 11.20
C TRP A 198 15.54 -9.40 12.42
N VAL A 199 15.98 -10.49 13.05
CA VAL A 199 16.77 -10.42 14.30
C VAL A 199 18.12 -9.72 14.09
N THR A 200 18.68 -9.81 12.88
CA THR A 200 19.95 -9.16 12.52
C THR A 200 19.79 -7.74 11.97
N GLY A 201 18.57 -7.29 11.68
CA GLY A 201 18.27 -5.91 11.29
C GLY A 201 18.03 -5.63 9.80
N TYR A 202 18.20 -6.64 8.93
CA TYR A 202 18.15 -6.48 7.46
C TYR A 202 16.75 -6.30 6.85
N SER A 203 15.69 -6.51 7.62
CA SER A 203 14.32 -6.37 7.10
C SER A 203 13.96 -4.92 6.81
N MET A 204 14.42 -3.97 7.63
CA MET A 204 14.04 -2.55 7.60
C MET A 204 15.22 -1.63 8.00
N ASP A 205 16.34 -1.74 7.30
CA ASP A 205 17.62 -1.09 7.65
C ASP A 205 17.51 0.44 7.88
N ASP A 206 16.75 1.15 7.06
CA ASP A 206 16.65 2.62 7.07
C ASP A 206 15.71 3.18 8.14
N LEU A 207 14.96 2.34 8.85
CA LEU A 207 13.81 2.83 9.62
C LEU A 207 14.22 3.61 10.88
N GLY A 208 15.41 3.36 11.44
CA GLY A 208 15.96 4.14 12.55
C GLY A 208 16.20 5.61 12.21
N ASP A 209 16.35 5.95 10.92
CA ASP A 209 16.47 7.33 10.46
C ASP A 209 15.12 8.07 10.39
N HIS A 210 14.01 7.43 10.73
CA HIS A 210 12.74 8.13 10.83
C HIS A 210 12.67 9.10 12.02
N TRP A 211 12.05 10.28 11.83
CA TRP A 211 12.01 11.36 12.83
C TRP A 211 11.37 10.94 14.16
N VAL A 212 10.47 9.96 14.15
CA VAL A 212 9.82 9.41 15.36
C VAL A 212 10.86 8.89 16.36
N PHE A 213 12.01 8.42 15.89
CA PHE A 213 13.10 7.95 16.73
C PHE A 213 14.12 9.03 17.12
N SER A 214 13.94 10.29 16.70
CA SER A 214 14.87 11.39 17.03
C SER A 214 15.16 11.53 18.53
N PRO A 215 14.18 11.34 19.46
CA PRO A 215 14.48 11.41 20.89
C PRO A 215 15.53 10.39 21.36
N PHE A 216 15.62 9.23 20.72
CA PHE A 216 16.58 8.18 21.06
C PHE A 216 17.98 8.47 20.53
N ARG A 217 18.11 9.31 19.49
CA ARG A 217 19.40 9.71 18.90
C ARG A 217 20.27 10.55 19.83
N TYR A 218 19.73 11.03 20.95
CA TYR A 218 20.52 11.69 21.98
C TYR A 218 21.49 10.73 22.68
N PHE A 219 21.21 9.42 22.68
CA PHE A 219 21.99 8.42 23.40
C PHE A 219 22.24 7.10 22.63
N MET A 220 21.67 6.94 21.43
CA MET A 220 21.90 5.78 20.56
C MET A 220 22.27 6.22 19.14
N THR A 221 23.12 5.44 18.45
CA THR A 221 23.36 5.63 17.01
C THR A 221 22.16 5.15 16.18
N ILE A 222 22.12 5.50 14.89
CA ILE A 222 21.03 5.09 14.00
C ILE A 222 20.99 3.57 13.88
N GLU A 223 22.15 2.93 13.77
CA GLU A 223 22.31 1.47 13.68
C GLU A 223 21.79 0.79 14.95
N GLN A 224 22.10 1.35 16.12
CA GLN A 224 21.59 0.85 17.40
C GLN A 224 20.07 1.02 17.51
N ILE A 225 19.51 2.13 17.05
CA ILE A 225 18.06 2.36 17.01
C ILE A 225 17.40 1.34 16.08
N THR A 226 17.92 1.16 14.87
CA THR A 226 17.41 0.18 13.90
C THR A 226 17.46 -1.22 14.50
N LEU A 227 18.58 -1.67 15.06
CA LEU A 227 18.67 -3.02 15.59
C LEU A 227 17.84 -3.20 16.87
N ILE A 228 18.07 -2.36 17.88
CA ILE A 228 17.50 -2.56 19.23
C ILE A 228 16.03 -2.15 19.27
N LEU A 229 15.68 -0.94 18.84
CA LEU A 229 14.32 -0.42 19.01
C LEU A 229 13.37 -0.91 17.90
N VAL A 230 13.80 -0.86 16.64
CA VAL A 230 12.93 -1.29 15.54
C VAL A 230 12.82 -2.81 15.51
N HIS A 231 13.94 -3.53 15.43
CA HIS A 231 13.90 -4.97 15.24
C HIS A 231 13.67 -5.74 16.53
N ILE A 232 14.53 -5.59 17.55
CA ILE A 232 14.41 -6.39 18.78
C ILE A 232 13.18 -6.00 19.62
N CYS A 233 12.98 -4.71 19.93
CA CYS A 233 11.80 -4.28 20.68
C CYS A 233 10.50 -4.48 19.88
N GLY A 234 10.51 -4.26 18.56
CA GLY A 234 9.36 -4.57 17.69
C GLY A 234 8.99 -6.05 17.70
N PHE A 235 9.98 -6.95 17.61
CA PHE A 235 9.80 -8.40 17.74
C PHE A 235 9.21 -8.78 19.10
N LEU A 236 9.83 -8.33 20.19
CA LEU A 236 9.38 -8.64 21.56
C LEU A 236 7.99 -8.08 21.83
N PHE A 237 7.69 -6.89 21.31
CA PHE A 237 6.35 -6.30 21.40
C PHE A 237 5.32 -7.22 20.74
N ASP A 238 5.49 -7.58 19.47
CA ASP A 238 4.53 -8.43 18.75
C ASP A 238 4.37 -9.79 19.43
N LEU A 239 5.46 -10.41 19.89
CA LEU A 239 5.42 -11.71 20.55
C LEU A 239 4.70 -11.69 21.91
N LEU A 240 4.86 -10.61 22.68
CA LEU A 240 4.44 -10.57 24.09
C LEU A 240 3.18 -9.75 24.36
N ILE A 241 2.86 -8.75 23.53
CA ILE A 241 1.81 -7.77 23.84
C ILE A 241 0.44 -8.42 24.09
N GLY A 242 0.12 -9.46 23.31
CA GLY A 242 -1.11 -10.23 23.50
C GLY A 242 -1.21 -10.80 24.92
N PHE A 243 -0.14 -11.43 25.43
CA PHE A 243 -0.09 -11.96 26.80
C PHE A 243 -0.17 -10.85 27.85
N VAL A 244 0.53 -9.73 27.62
CA VAL A 244 0.54 -8.57 28.53
C VAL A 244 -0.87 -7.97 28.68
N LEU A 245 -1.65 -7.90 27.58
CA LEU A 245 -3.03 -7.39 27.59
C LEU A 245 -4.03 -8.32 28.28
N PHE A 246 -3.79 -9.64 28.27
CA PHE A 246 -4.68 -10.62 28.87
C PHE A 246 -4.74 -10.52 30.40
N PHE A 247 -3.60 -10.33 31.08
CA PHE A 247 -3.57 -10.34 32.55
C PHE A 247 -3.93 -8.97 33.15
N ASP A 248 -4.86 -8.96 34.12
CA ASP A 248 -5.38 -7.74 34.76
C ASP A 248 -4.30 -6.80 35.28
N ARG A 249 -3.22 -7.35 35.87
CA ARG A 249 -2.14 -6.56 36.46
C ARG A 249 -1.23 -5.89 35.44
N SER A 250 -0.94 -6.57 34.32
CA SER A 250 -0.04 -6.05 33.29
C SER A 250 -0.78 -5.27 32.21
N ARG A 251 -2.10 -5.45 32.09
CA ARG A 251 -2.93 -4.82 31.06
C ARG A 251 -2.76 -3.30 30.95
N PRO A 252 -2.75 -2.48 32.03
CA PRO A 252 -2.57 -1.04 31.88
C PRO A 252 -1.25 -0.66 31.21
N ILE A 253 -0.17 -1.40 31.52
CA ILE A 253 1.15 -1.23 30.89
C ILE A 253 1.06 -1.63 29.41
N GLY A 254 0.42 -2.77 29.11
CA GLY A 254 0.17 -3.22 27.75
C GLY A 254 -0.62 -2.21 26.91
N VAL A 255 -1.62 -1.55 27.49
CA VAL A 255 -2.41 -0.51 26.79
C VAL A 255 -1.53 0.67 26.38
N VAL A 256 -0.66 1.14 27.28
CA VAL A 256 0.26 2.27 26.98
C VAL A 256 1.23 1.89 25.87
N PHE A 257 1.83 0.70 25.92
CA PHE A 257 2.72 0.23 24.86
C PHE A 257 1.98 0.02 23.54
N CYS A 258 0.79 -0.59 23.57
CA CYS A 258 -0.04 -0.84 22.38
C CYS A 258 -0.41 0.48 21.69
N LEU A 259 -0.91 1.46 22.46
CA LEU A 259 -1.25 2.78 21.93
C LEU A 259 -0.02 3.48 21.36
N SER A 260 1.10 3.47 22.08
CA SER A 260 2.34 4.11 21.61
C SER A 260 2.85 3.48 20.31
N PHE A 261 2.89 2.15 20.24
CA PHE A 261 3.33 1.40 19.06
C PHE A 261 2.47 1.71 17.83
N HIS A 262 1.15 1.68 17.96
CA HIS A 262 0.26 1.98 16.83
C HIS A 262 0.29 3.44 16.42
N LEU A 263 0.37 4.37 17.38
CA LEU A 263 0.54 5.79 17.04
C LEU A 263 1.87 6.02 16.31
N MET A 264 2.98 5.39 16.73
CA MET A 264 4.25 5.45 16.00
C MET A 264 4.11 4.88 14.59
N ASN A 265 3.50 3.70 14.44
CA ASN A 265 3.28 3.09 13.12
C ASN A 265 2.42 3.96 12.20
N SER A 266 1.41 4.67 12.75
CA SER A 266 0.59 5.61 11.97
C SER A 266 1.39 6.78 11.39
N GLN A 267 2.53 7.12 11.99
CA GLN A 267 3.42 8.19 11.52
C GLN A 267 4.52 7.67 10.60
N MET A 268 4.97 6.44 10.81
CA MET A 268 6.08 5.83 10.07
C MET A 268 5.65 5.18 8.76
N PHE A 269 4.44 4.63 8.73
CA PHE A 269 3.97 3.82 7.62
C PHE A 269 2.62 4.31 7.09
N SER A 270 2.46 4.30 5.77
CA SER A 270 1.17 4.51 5.11
C SER A 270 0.42 3.19 4.99
N ILE A 271 -0.01 2.62 6.13
CA ILE A 271 -0.70 1.32 6.24
C ILE A 271 -2.21 1.46 6.49
N GLY A 272 -2.79 2.58 6.05
CA GLY A 272 -4.22 2.87 6.12
C GLY A 272 -4.79 2.83 7.54
N MET A 273 -6.00 2.27 7.67
CA MET A 273 -6.78 2.26 8.92
C MET A 273 -6.26 1.29 10.00
N PHE A 274 -5.16 0.58 9.75
CA PHE A 274 -4.69 -0.49 10.63
C PHE A 274 -4.37 -0.03 12.05
N PRO A 275 -3.51 0.98 12.28
CA PRO A 275 -3.15 1.39 13.63
C PRO A 275 -4.38 1.81 14.45
N TYR A 276 -5.31 2.54 13.81
CA TYR A 276 -6.56 2.98 14.44
C TYR A 276 -7.48 1.81 14.78
N THR A 277 -7.54 0.79 13.93
CA THR A 277 -8.33 -0.43 14.20
C THR A 277 -7.75 -1.24 15.34
N MET A 278 -6.42 -1.35 15.43
CA MET A 278 -5.77 -2.05 16.54
C MET A 278 -5.95 -1.31 17.87
N ILE A 279 -5.90 0.03 17.86
CA ILE A 279 -6.25 0.86 19.02
C ILE A 279 -7.72 0.65 19.40
N ALA A 280 -8.64 0.70 18.44
CA ALA A 280 -10.08 0.55 18.67
C ALA A 280 -10.48 -0.84 19.19
N THR A 281 -9.73 -1.88 18.86
CA THR A 281 -9.96 -3.26 19.34
C THR A 281 -9.31 -3.54 20.68
N THR A 282 -8.29 -2.77 21.10
CA THR A 282 -7.60 -2.95 22.39
C THR A 282 -8.52 -3.02 23.62
N PRO A 283 -9.60 -2.21 23.74
CA PRO A 283 -10.54 -2.29 24.86
C PRO A 283 -11.26 -3.64 25.01
N ILE A 284 -11.25 -4.51 23.99
CA ILE A 284 -11.86 -5.85 24.10
C ILE A 284 -11.15 -6.71 25.16
N PHE A 285 -9.89 -6.43 25.47
CA PHE A 285 -9.12 -7.12 26.51
C PHE A 285 -9.45 -6.64 27.93
N PHE A 286 -10.22 -5.57 28.08
CA PHE A 286 -10.60 -5.04 29.39
C PHE A 286 -11.71 -5.89 30.01
N HIS A 287 -12.03 -5.65 31.28
CA HIS A 287 -13.20 -6.27 31.91
C HIS A 287 -14.46 -5.99 31.08
N ASN A 288 -15.33 -6.99 30.87
CA ASN A 288 -16.44 -6.89 29.91
C ASN A 288 -17.43 -5.77 30.21
N ASP A 289 -17.47 -5.30 31.47
CA ASP A 289 -18.31 -4.21 31.96
C ASP A 289 -17.57 -2.88 32.16
N TRP A 290 -16.32 -2.76 31.70
CA TRP A 290 -15.54 -1.53 31.79
C TRP A 290 -16.28 -0.28 31.25
N PRO A 291 -17.06 -0.33 30.16
CA PRO A 291 -17.75 0.86 29.66
C PRO A 291 -18.83 1.31 30.64
N ARG A 292 -19.59 0.37 31.21
CA ARG A 292 -20.59 0.66 32.23
C ARG A 292 -19.96 1.31 33.45
N GLN A 293 -18.85 0.75 33.94
CA GLN A 293 -18.13 1.31 35.08
C GLN A 293 -17.56 2.70 34.78
N PHE A 294 -17.01 2.90 33.58
CA PHE A 294 -16.45 4.17 33.15
C PHE A 294 -17.53 5.25 33.02
N PHE A 295 -18.59 5.00 32.24
CA PHE A 295 -19.67 5.96 32.04
C PHE A 295 -20.48 6.22 33.32
N GLY A 296 -20.69 5.20 34.16
CA GLY A 296 -21.35 5.38 35.46
C GLY A 296 -20.58 6.28 36.43
N ARG A 297 -19.24 6.39 36.29
CA ARG A 297 -18.41 7.30 37.08
C ARG A 297 -18.23 8.68 36.43
N CYS A 298 -18.11 8.72 35.10
CA CYS A 298 -17.75 9.93 34.36
C CYS A 298 -18.96 10.75 33.88
N LEU A 299 -20.13 10.13 33.71
CA LEU A 299 -21.33 10.82 33.21
C LEU A 299 -22.38 10.98 34.31
N PRO A 300 -23.10 12.12 34.34
CA PRO A 300 -24.20 12.31 35.27
C PRO A 300 -25.38 11.37 34.94
N LYS A 301 -26.14 10.97 35.97
CA LYS A 301 -27.21 9.95 35.86
C LYS A 301 -28.34 10.27 34.86
N TRP A 302 -28.51 11.54 34.49
CA TRP A 302 -29.49 11.95 33.48
C TRP A 302 -29.03 11.65 32.05
N LEU A 303 -27.72 11.50 31.84
CA LEU A 303 -27.10 11.17 30.55
C LEU A 303 -26.80 9.67 30.43
N TYR A 304 -26.41 9.03 31.54
CA TYR A 304 -26.19 7.58 31.60
C TYR A 304 -26.99 6.94 32.73
N LYS A 305 -27.93 6.07 32.37
CA LYS A 305 -28.68 5.26 33.33
C LYS A 305 -28.07 3.86 33.38
N ASP A 306 -27.56 3.49 34.55
CA ASP A 306 -27.06 2.15 34.82
C ASP A 306 -28.24 1.16 34.84
N GLU A 307 -28.45 0.45 33.73
CA GLU A 307 -29.44 -0.62 33.61
C GLU A 307 -28.74 -1.95 33.94
N SER A 308 -29.33 -2.81 34.79
CA SER A 308 -28.82 -4.17 34.99
C SER A 308 -29.03 -5.00 33.73
N ALA A 309 -28.08 -5.88 33.37
CA ALA A 309 -28.21 -6.72 32.20
C ALA A 309 -29.31 -7.79 32.37
N GLN A 310 -30.11 -7.99 31.33
CA GLN A 310 -31.23 -8.95 31.30
C GLN A 310 -30.76 -10.36 30.92
N TYR A 311 -31.51 -11.38 31.34
CA TYR A 311 -31.28 -12.76 30.93
C TYR A 311 -31.50 -12.93 29.42
N SER A 312 -30.51 -13.53 28.76
CA SER A 312 -30.53 -13.89 27.34
C SER A 312 -30.64 -15.41 27.15
N PRO A 313 -31.46 -15.90 26.19
CA PRO A 313 -31.55 -17.32 25.85
C PRO A 313 -30.30 -17.85 25.12
N SER A 314 -29.39 -16.97 24.68
CA SER A 314 -28.09 -17.35 24.10
C SER A 314 -27.06 -17.78 25.16
N CYS A 315 -27.34 -17.57 26.46
CA CYS A 315 -26.41 -17.82 27.56
C CYS A 315 -26.89 -18.95 28.46
N LEU A 316 -25.96 -19.68 29.09
CA LEU A 316 -26.23 -20.71 30.09
C LEU A 316 -25.90 -20.20 31.49
N TYR A 317 -26.89 -20.27 32.38
CA TYR A 317 -26.78 -19.75 33.75
C TYR A 317 -26.56 -20.88 34.75
N SER A 318 -25.81 -20.59 35.80
CA SER A 318 -25.70 -21.49 36.95
C SER A 318 -26.97 -21.40 37.83
N LYS A 319 -27.25 -22.46 38.60
CA LYS A 319 -28.39 -22.47 39.53
C LYS A 319 -28.26 -21.39 40.62
N GLU A 320 -27.04 -20.93 40.88
CA GLU A 320 -26.72 -19.91 41.87
C GLU A 320 -27.00 -18.50 41.31
N GLU A 321 -26.72 -18.25 40.03
CA GLU A 321 -26.99 -16.99 39.31
C GLU A 321 -28.49 -16.69 39.07
N ILE A 322 -29.35 -17.72 39.17
CA ILE A 322 -30.80 -17.58 38.98
C ILE A 322 -31.51 -17.22 40.31
N LYS A 323 -30.81 -17.24 41.45
CA LYS A 323 -31.42 -16.86 42.72
C LYS A 323 -31.72 -15.35 42.73
N PRO A 324 -32.95 -14.92 43.00
CA PRO A 324 -33.21 -13.51 43.21
C PRO A 324 -32.46 -13.06 44.47
N GLU A 325 -31.66 -12.00 44.36
CA GLU A 325 -31.24 -11.26 45.56
C GLU A 325 -32.51 -10.77 46.26
N GLU A 326 -32.71 -11.20 47.50
CA GLU A 326 -33.71 -10.62 48.40
C GLU A 326 -33.25 -9.21 48.82
N THR A 327 -33.37 -8.23 47.93
CA THR A 327 -33.06 -6.83 48.22
C THR A 327 -34.29 -5.95 48.04
N LYS A 328 -34.88 -5.62 49.20
CA LYS A 328 -35.78 -4.51 49.58
C LYS A 328 -36.78 -3.95 48.55
N LYS A 329 -38.05 -4.06 48.96
CA LYS A 329 -39.27 -3.43 48.42
C LYS A 329 -39.05 -2.04 47.81
N ASP A 330 -39.10 -1.95 46.49
CA ASP A 330 -39.63 -0.79 45.77
C ASP A 330 -40.65 -1.27 44.73
N GLU A 331 -41.90 -0.81 44.85
CA GLU A 331 -43.08 -1.44 44.25
C GLU A 331 -43.39 -1.04 42.80
N ARG A 332 -42.56 -0.21 42.15
CA ARG A 332 -42.85 0.27 40.78
C ARG A 332 -42.13 -0.46 39.64
N THR A 333 -41.25 -1.43 39.92
CA THR A 333 -40.42 -2.10 38.89
C THR A 333 -40.58 -3.63 38.85
N LYS A 334 -41.58 -4.20 39.56
CA LYS A 334 -41.69 -5.66 39.82
C LYS A 334 -42.14 -6.51 38.63
N THR A 335 -42.86 -5.98 37.65
CA THR A 335 -43.53 -6.85 36.65
C THR A 335 -42.59 -7.36 35.55
N THR A 336 -41.53 -6.62 35.21
CA THR A 336 -40.63 -6.99 34.10
C THR A 336 -39.51 -7.94 34.54
N SER A 337 -38.93 -7.75 35.73
CA SER A 337 -37.79 -8.54 36.23
C SER A 337 -38.14 -9.98 36.62
N ILE A 338 -39.36 -10.23 37.09
CA ILE A 338 -39.80 -11.57 37.54
C ILE A 338 -40.04 -12.53 36.35
N SER A 339 -40.42 -12.01 35.18
CA SER A 339 -40.66 -12.83 33.98
C SER A 339 -39.37 -13.28 33.27
N SER A 340 -38.28 -12.52 33.38
CA SER A 340 -36.99 -12.86 32.78
C SER A 340 -36.26 -13.99 33.52
N VAL A 341 -36.41 -14.08 34.84
CA VAL A 341 -35.76 -15.11 35.68
C VAL A 341 -36.31 -16.52 35.38
N LYS A 342 -37.62 -16.65 35.06
CA LYS A 342 -38.25 -17.95 34.78
C LYS A 342 -37.80 -18.62 33.48
N ASN A 343 -37.15 -17.89 32.57
CA ASN A 343 -36.80 -18.35 31.22
C ASN A 343 -35.28 -18.49 30.97
N ALA A 344 -34.44 -18.31 32.00
CA ALA A 344 -32.98 -18.46 31.89
C ALA A 344 -32.59 -19.94 31.70
N PRO A 345 -31.94 -20.33 30.58
CA PRO A 345 -31.64 -21.74 30.34
C PRO A 345 -30.45 -22.21 31.18
N VAL A 346 -30.67 -23.30 31.91
CA VAL A 346 -29.65 -23.96 32.76
C VAL A 346 -28.99 -25.15 32.05
N LYS A 347 -29.69 -25.75 31.09
CA LYS A 347 -29.22 -26.91 30.32
C LYS A 347 -28.82 -26.47 28.91
N ALA A 348 -27.69 -26.99 28.42
CA ALA A 348 -27.20 -26.72 27.09
C ALA A 348 -28.17 -27.25 26.02
N THR A 349 -28.71 -26.33 25.22
CA THR A 349 -29.48 -26.64 24.01
C THR A 349 -28.57 -26.96 22.82
N LEU A 350 -29.13 -27.47 21.72
CA LEU A 350 -28.37 -27.72 20.48
C LEU A 350 -27.67 -26.45 19.96
N ARG A 351 -28.32 -25.29 20.05
CA ARG A 351 -27.75 -23.99 19.66
C ARG A 351 -26.44 -23.70 20.39
N HIS A 352 -26.40 -23.87 21.71
CA HIS A 352 -25.18 -23.65 22.51
C HIS A 352 -24.04 -24.56 22.08
N LYS A 353 -24.34 -25.83 21.80
CA LYS A 353 -23.35 -26.80 21.30
C LYS A 353 -22.82 -26.39 19.93
N ILE A 354 -23.70 -26.02 18.99
CA ILE A 354 -23.29 -25.59 17.63
C ILE A 354 -22.38 -24.37 17.68
N PHE A 355 -22.72 -23.32 18.44
CA PHE A 355 -21.86 -22.13 18.53
C PHE A 355 -20.53 -22.41 19.23
N THR A 356 -20.51 -23.35 20.19
CA THR A 356 -19.26 -23.79 20.82
C THR A 356 -18.38 -24.55 19.81
N ILE A 357 -18.96 -25.45 19.02
CA ILE A 357 -18.26 -26.17 17.95
C ILE A 357 -17.72 -25.19 16.91
N PHE A 358 -18.56 -24.24 16.46
CA PHE A 358 -18.15 -23.18 15.55
C PHE A 358 -16.94 -22.41 16.10
N ALA A 359 -16.99 -22.03 17.39
CA ALA A 359 -15.88 -21.32 18.00
C ALA A 359 -14.60 -22.16 18.00
N VAL A 360 -14.67 -23.45 18.36
CA VAL A 360 -13.50 -24.36 18.34
C VAL A 360 -12.94 -24.52 16.93
N ILE A 361 -13.82 -24.72 15.93
CA ILE A 361 -13.41 -24.85 14.52
C ILE A 361 -12.71 -23.58 14.07
N TYR A 362 -13.28 -22.41 14.36
CA TYR A 362 -12.69 -21.12 13.99
C TYR A 362 -11.30 -20.92 14.63
N LEU A 363 -11.16 -21.22 15.93
CA LEU A 363 -9.86 -21.14 16.62
C LEU A 363 -8.82 -22.07 15.98
N ALA A 364 -9.22 -23.32 15.67
CA ALA A 364 -8.33 -24.29 15.05
C ALA A 364 -7.95 -23.90 13.61
N GLU A 365 -8.92 -23.43 12.83
CA GLU A 365 -8.72 -22.91 11.48
C GLU A 365 -7.72 -21.76 11.50
N GLN A 366 -7.97 -20.71 12.29
CA GLN A 366 -7.10 -19.53 12.32
C GLN A 366 -5.69 -19.86 12.87
N ALA A 367 -5.54 -20.84 13.75
CA ALA A 367 -4.22 -21.34 14.17
C ALA A 367 -3.47 -22.06 13.03
N PHE A 368 -4.20 -22.83 12.23
CA PHE A 368 -3.65 -23.70 11.19
C PHE A 368 -3.31 -22.94 9.90
N LEU A 369 -4.23 -22.09 9.47
CA LEU A 369 -4.23 -21.42 8.18
C LEU A 369 -2.92 -20.68 7.85
N PRO A 370 -2.29 -19.90 8.75
CA PRO A 370 -1.00 -19.24 8.49
C PRO A 370 0.17 -20.20 8.20
N TYR A 371 0.01 -21.49 8.51
CA TYR A 371 1.00 -22.54 8.27
C TYR A 371 0.60 -23.51 7.15
N SER A 372 -0.48 -23.25 6.41
CA SER A 372 -1.01 -24.16 5.38
C SER A 372 -0.20 -24.18 4.07
N HIS A 373 0.98 -23.55 4.02
CA HIS A 373 1.80 -23.38 2.81
C HIS A 373 2.34 -24.69 2.24
N PHE A 374 2.34 -25.78 3.02
CA PHE A 374 2.62 -27.14 2.52
C PHE A 374 1.48 -27.71 1.66
N ILE A 375 0.27 -27.17 1.78
CA ILE A 375 -0.88 -27.49 0.92
C ILE A 375 -0.90 -26.54 -0.27
N THR A 376 -0.77 -25.24 0.00
CA THR A 376 -0.93 -24.18 -1.01
C THR A 376 0.41 -23.82 -1.67
N LYS A 377 1.11 -24.84 -2.17
CA LYS A 377 2.48 -24.76 -2.67
C LYS A 377 2.69 -23.78 -3.82
N GLY A 378 1.68 -23.60 -4.68
CA GLY A 378 1.78 -22.70 -5.83
C GLY A 378 1.95 -21.23 -5.46
N TYR A 379 1.56 -20.84 -4.24
CA TYR A 379 1.74 -19.48 -3.76
C TYR A 379 3.11 -19.26 -3.10
N ASN A 380 3.88 -20.33 -2.86
CA ASN A 380 5.23 -20.20 -2.34
C ASN A 380 6.12 -19.57 -3.42
N ASN A 381 6.79 -18.48 -3.06
CA ASN A 381 7.82 -17.82 -3.87
C ASN A 381 9.12 -17.82 -3.03
N TRP A 382 9.86 -16.70 -2.96
CA TRP A 382 10.93 -16.58 -1.96
C TRP A 382 10.42 -16.57 -0.51
N THR A 383 9.12 -16.31 -0.34
CA THR A 383 8.41 -16.40 0.93
C THR A 383 7.30 -17.45 0.84
N ASN A 384 7.04 -18.15 1.95
CA ASN A 384 6.04 -19.22 1.99
C ASN A 384 4.61 -18.70 2.22
N GLY A 385 3.66 -19.25 1.45
CA GLY A 385 2.23 -19.04 1.62
C GLY A 385 1.65 -17.88 0.79
N LEU A 386 0.33 -17.79 0.80
CA LEU A 386 -0.42 -16.73 0.14
C LEU A 386 -0.16 -15.39 0.83
N TYR A 387 0.18 -14.38 0.03
CA TYR A 387 0.46 -13.05 0.52
C TYR A 387 -0.77 -12.41 1.21
N GLY A 388 -0.53 -11.71 2.32
CA GLY A 388 -1.58 -10.99 3.04
C GLY A 388 -2.48 -11.85 3.94
N TYR A 389 -2.09 -13.11 4.17
CA TYR A 389 -2.87 -14.08 4.94
C TYR A 389 -2.09 -14.76 6.08
N SER A 390 -0.77 -14.90 5.92
CA SER A 390 0.11 -15.59 6.90
C SER A 390 0.60 -14.72 8.07
N TRP A 391 0.07 -13.50 8.21
CA TRP A 391 0.47 -12.50 9.23
C TRP A 391 1.93 -12.05 9.17
N ASP A 392 2.57 -12.18 8.00
CA ASP A 392 3.94 -11.74 7.72
C ASP A 392 4.00 -10.21 7.57
N MET A 393 3.80 -9.49 8.68
CA MET A 393 3.74 -8.02 8.68
C MET A 393 5.13 -7.39 8.75
N MET A 394 5.53 -6.75 7.65
CA MET A 394 6.77 -5.98 7.49
C MET A 394 8.08 -6.78 7.61
N VAL A 395 8.04 -8.12 7.50
CA VAL A 395 9.24 -8.97 7.64
C VAL A 395 10.20 -8.85 6.44
N HIS A 396 9.68 -8.49 5.27
CA HIS A 396 10.46 -8.46 4.03
C HIS A 396 10.35 -7.09 3.34
N SER A 397 11.50 -6.50 3.04
CA SER A 397 11.63 -5.38 2.13
C SER A 397 12.04 -5.90 0.75
N TRP A 398 11.41 -5.36 -0.29
CA TRP A 398 11.62 -5.80 -1.66
C TRP A 398 12.02 -4.60 -2.53
N HIS A 399 13.05 -4.79 -3.34
CA HIS A 399 13.47 -3.85 -4.37
C HIS A 399 13.34 -4.53 -5.73
N THR A 400 12.72 -3.85 -6.70
CA THR A 400 12.62 -4.34 -8.08
C THR A 400 13.49 -3.43 -8.94
N GLN A 401 14.55 -4.00 -9.50
CA GLN A 401 15.51 -3.23 -10.30
C GLN A 401 14.94 -2.98 -11.70
N HIS A 402 14.54 -4.05 -12.40
CA HIS A 402 13.88 -3.93 -13.69
C HIS A 402 12.96 -5.12 -13.97
N VAL A 403 12.01 -4.88 -14.87
CA VAL A 403 11.08 -5.88 -15.39
C VAL A 403 11.06 -5.70 -16.91
N LYS A 404 11.39 -6.74 -17.65
CA LYS A 404 11.36 -6.78 -19.11
C LYS A 404 10.36 -7.86 -19.54
N ILE A 405 9.43 -7.48 -20.40
CA ILE A 405 8.44 -8.39 -20.99
C ILE A 405 8.72 -8.44 -22.48
N THR A 406 8.97 -9.65 -22.97
CA THR A 406 9.22 -9.92 -24.39
C THR A 406 8.11 -10.82 -24.91
N PHE A 407 7.46 -10.42 -26.00
CA PHE A 407 6.60 -11.32 -26.77
C PHE A 407 7.22 -11.59 -28.13
N ILE A 408 7.11 -12.83 -28.61
CA ILE A 408 7.64 -13.26 -29.90
C ILE A 408 6.44 -13.78 -30.69
N ASP A 409 6.19 -13.17 -31.84
CA ASP A 409 5.20 -13.68 -32.81
C ASP A 409 5.79 -14.93 -33.48
N LYS A 410 5.18 -16.10 -33.27
CA LYS A 410 5.73 -17.36 -33.79
C LYS A 410 5.71 -17.43 -35.32
N GLU A 411 4.90 -16.61 -35.99
CA GLU A 411 4.87 -16.54 -37.44
C GLU A 411 6.07 -15.73 -38.00
N LYS A 412 6.49 -14.68 -37.27
CA LYS A 412 7.56 -13.76 -37.72
C LYS A 412 8.92 -14.04 -37.09
N GLY A 413 8.95 -14.66 -35.91
CA GLY A 413 10.15 -14.96 -35.13
C GLY A 413 10.82 -13.75 -34.47
N GLU A 414 10.35 -12.52 -34.72
CA GLU A 414 10.96 -11.31 -34.19
C GLU A 414 10.48 -11.00 -32.75
N PRO A 415 11.41 -10.69 -31.82
CA PRO A 415 11.05 -10.29 -30.47
C PRO A 415 10.54 -8.85 -30.43
N HIS A 416 9.49 -8.64 -29.64
CA HIS A 416 8.91 -7.34 -29.35
C HIS A 416 8.85 -7.12 -27.84
N TYR A 417 8.97 -5.87 -27.41
CA TYR A 417 9.00 -5.52 -25.99
C TYR A 417 7.73 -4.81 -25.55
N LEU A 418 7.23 -5.21 -24.37
CA LEU A 418 6.08 -4.58 -23.75
C LEU A 418 6.50 -3.82 -22.50
N ARG A 419 5.87 -2.65 -22.30
CA ARG A 419 5.98 -1.94 -21.03
C ARG A 419 5.32 -2.80 -19.94
N PRO A 420 5.96 -3.02 -18.78
CA PRO A 420 5.37 -3.77 -17.68
C PRO A 420 4.01 -3.22 -17.21
N THR A 421 3.78 -1.91 -17.40
CA THR A 421 2.56 -1.19 -17.01
C THR A 421 1.55 -1.03 -18.15
N ALA A 422 1.73 -1.70 -19.29
CA ALA A 422 0.87 -1.49 -20.48
C ALA A 422 -0.62 -1.75 -20.18
N TRP A 423 -0.93 -2.80 -19.42
CA TRP A 423 -2.31 -3.14 -19.02
C TRP A 423 -2.41 -3.51 -17.55
N ALA A 424 -1.44 -3.13 -16.73
CA ALA A 424 -1.49 -3.37 -15.28
C ALA A 424 -1.01 -2.12 -14.54
N SER A 425 -1.94 -1.44 -13.87
CA SER A 425 -1.63 -0.27 -13.05
C SER A 425 -0.83 -0.65 -11.80
N ALA A 426 -1.18 -1.77 -11.16
CA ALA A 426 -0.48 -2.28 -9.99
C ALA A 426 0.83 -2.96 -10.36
N LYS A 427 1.91 -2.70 -9.63
CA LYS A 427 3.22 -3.34 -9.86
C LYS A 427 3.38 -4.70 -9.14
N ARG A 428 2.44 -5.05 -8.25
CA ARG A 428 2.59 -6.22 -7.35
C ARG A 428 2.49 -7.56 -8.08
N TRP A 429 1.87 -7.59 -9.27
CA TRP A 429 1.76 -8.82 -10.06
C TRP A 429 3.12 -9.49 -10.31
N SER A 430 4.18 -8.69 -10.47
CA SER A 430 5.53 -9.21 -10.77
C SER A 430 6.19 -9.91 -9.59
N SER A 431 5.56 -9.91 -8.42
CA SER A 431 6.11 -10.49 -7.19
C SER A 431 5.62 -11.92 -6.93
N HIS A 432 4.56 -12.36 -7.62
CA HIS A 432 3.88 -13.62 -7.30
C HIS A 432 3.59 -14.43 -8.56
N ALA A 433 3.97 -15.71 -8.54
CA ALA A 433 3.85 -16.61 -9.68
C ALA A 433 2.44 -16.68 -10.30
N ASP A 434 1.41 -16.77 -9.46
CA ASP A 434 0.01 -16.83 -9.87
C ASP A 434 -0.41 -15.59 -10.66
N MET A 435 -0.02 -14.40 -10.19
CA MET A 435 -0.31 -13.14 -10.87
C MET A 435 0.54 -12.95 -12.14
N ILE A 436 1.76 -13.47 -12.18
CA ILE A 436 2.58 -13.50 -13.41
C ILE A 436 1.86 -14.28 -14.51
N VAL A 437 1.34 -15.48 -14.19
CA VAL A 437 0.58 -16.29 -15.16
C VAL A 437 -0.75 -15.61 -15.54
N GLN A 438 -1.46 -15.01 -14.58
CA GLN A 438 -2.67 -14.23 -14.88
C GLN A 438 -2.36 -13.06 -15.83
N TYR A 439 -1.24 -12.37 -15.64
CA TYR A 439 -0.84 -11.28 -16.53
C TYR A 439 -0.48 -11.80 -17.92
N ALA A 440 0.26 -12.91 -18.01
CA ALA A 440 0.61 -13.53 -19.28
C ALA A 440 -0.64 -13.92 -20.09
N GLN A 441 -1.61 -14.57 -19.45
CA GLN A 441 -2.90 -14.92 -20.08
C GLN A 441 -3.68 -13.69 -20.53
N CYS A 442 -3.68 -12.61 -19.74
CA CYS A 442 -4.33 -11.35 -20.11
C CYS A 442 -3.65 -10.70 -21.32
N ILE A 443 -2.31 -10.61 -21.32
CA ILE A 443 -1.51 -10.08 -22.44
C ILE A 443 -1.82 -10.86 -23.72
N LYS A 444 -1.89 -12.19 -23.66
CA LYS A 444 -2.27 -13.02 -24.81
C LYS A 444 -3.61 -12.60 -25.41
N GLY A 445 -4.62 -12.34 -24.56
CA GLY A 445 -5.92 -11.84 -25.00
C GLY A 445 -5.82 -10.48 -25.69
N LYS A 446 -5.08 -9.54 -25.10
CA LYS A 446 -4.87 -8.19 -25.65
C LYS A 446 -4.08 -8.19 -26.96
N LEU A 447 -3.04 -9.00 -27.07
CA LEU A 447 -2.24 -9.14 -28.29
C LEU A 447 -3.07 -9.73 -29.44
N LYS A 448 -3.98 -10.66 -29.13
CA LYS A 448 -4.92 -11.20 -30.11
C LYS A 448 -5.85 -10.13 -30.69
N GLU A 449 -6.33 -9.19 -29.88
CA GLU A 449 -7.12 -8.03 -30.34
C GLU A 449 -6.31 -7.14 -31.31
N HIS A 450 -4.99 -7.15 -31.20
CA HIS A 450 -4.05 -6.40 -32.06
C HIS A 450 -3.50 -7.22 -33.24
N GLY A 451 -4.07 -8.41 -33.51
CA GLY A 451 -3.71 -9.24 -34.67
C GLY A 451 -2.60 -10.27 -34.43
N TYR A 452 -2.09 -10.42 -33.21
CA TYR A 452 -1.10 -11.44 -32.86
C TYR A 452 -1.77 -12.69 -32.27
N ASN A 453 -1.92 -13.74 -33.08
CA ASN A 453 -2.69 -14.93 -32.71
C ASN A 453 -1.89 -16.00 -31.97
N ASP A 454 -0.62 -16.20 -32.34
CA ASP A 454 0.28 -17.19 -31.72
C ASP A 454 1.56 -16.51 -31.25
N VAL A 455 1.63 -16.29 -29.95
CA VAL A 455 2.73 -15.58 -29.30
C VAL A 455 3.36 -16.46 -28.23
N GLU A 456 4.67 -16.37 -28.12
CA GLU A 456 5.43 -16.78 -26.95
C GLU A 456 5.64 -15.56 -26.05
N LEU A 457 5.57 -15.74 -24.73
CA LEU A 457 5.72 -14.65 -23.78
C LEU A 457 6.75 -14.99 -22.70
N ARG A 458 7.85 -14.22 -22.67
CA ARG A 458 8.97 -14.38 -21.74
C ARG A 458 9.09 -13.17 -20.84
N PHE A 459 9.19 -13.41 -19.54
CA PHE A 459 9.35 -12.35 -18.55
C PHE A 459 10.74 -12.43 -17.92
N ASP A 460 11.32 -11.27 -17.70
CA ASP A 460 12.59 -11.11 -17.02
C ASP A 460 12.39 -10.13 -15.84
N ILE A 461 12.47 -10.66 -14.61
CA ILE A 461 12.13 -9.93 -13.39
C ILE A 461 13.30 -9.99 -12.41
N TRP A 462 13.94 -8.83 -12.17
CA TRP A 462 15.07 -8.70 -11.25
C TRP A 462 14.68 -8.05 -9.95
N ARG A 463 14.99 -8.72 -8.84
CA ARG A 463 14.63 -8.25 -7.51
C ARG A 463 15.73 -8.52 -6.49
N SER A 464 15.70 -7.72 -5.44
CA SER A 464 16.44 -7.92 -4.21
C SER A 464 15.45 -7.99 -3.04
N MET A 465 15.77 -8.82 -2.05
CA MET A 465 15.00 -8.96 -0.81
C MET A 465 15.91 -8.77 0.39
N ASN A 466 15.55 -7.86 1.31
CA ASN A 466 16.30 -7.56 2.53
C ASN A 466 17.80 -7.30 2.26
N GLY A 467 18.11 -6.43 1.28
CA GLY A 467 19.49 -6.02 0.98
C GLY A 467 20.40 -7.07 0.34
N ARG A 468 19.87 -8.22 -0.12
CA ARG A 468 20.65 -9.22 -0.89
C ARG A 468 20.98 -8.71 -2.30
N PHE A 469 21.82 -9.45 -3.02
CA PHE A 469 22.07 -9.23 -4.45
C PHE A 469 20.77 -9.11 -5.25
N ASN A 470 20.78 -8.30 -6.31
CA ASN A 470 19.72 -8.35 -7.31
C ASN A 470 19.88 -9.64 -8.11
N GLN A 471 18.81 -10.43 -8.17
CA GLN A 471 18.79 -11.70 -8.89
C GLN A 471 17.45 -11.88 -9.62
N ARG A 472 17.43 -12.81 -10.57
CA ARG A 472 16.21 -13.19 -11.28
C ARG A 472 15.25 -13.91 -10.35
N GLN A 473 13.98 -13.52 -10.36
CA GLN A 473 12.92 -14.24 -9.63
C GLN A 473 12.38 -15.43 -10.44
N ILE A 474 12.48 -15.38 -11.77
CA ILE A 474 11.90 -16.35 -12.70
C ILE A 474 12.92 -16.68 -13.80
N ASP A 475 12.83 -17.86 -14.39
CA ASP A 475 13.65 -18.21 -15.56
C ASP A 475 13.16 -17.44 -16.81
N PRO A 476 13.98 -16.55 -17.39
CA PRO A 476 13.58 -15.73 -18.54
C PRO A 476 13.47 -16.53 -19.85
N ARG A 477 13.90 -17.79 -19.88
CA ARG A 477 13.88 -18.64 -21.07
C ARG A 477 12.54 -19.33 -21.29
N ILE A 478 11.69 -19.36 -20.26
CA ILE A 478 10.45 -20.12 -20.27
C ILE A 478 9.32 -19.30 -20.89
N ASP A 479 8.58 -19.91 -21.82
CA ASP A 479 7.32 -19.37 -22.33
C ASP A 479 6.21 -19.55 -21.29
N LEU A 480 5.75 -18.43 -20.72
CA LEU A 480 4.69 -18.41 -19.72
C LEU A 480 3.31 -18.84 -20.25
N LEU A 481 3.16 -18.97 -21.57
CA LEU A 481 1.93 -19.45 -22.22
C LEU A 481 1.99 -20.94 -22.56
N SER A 482 3.13 -21.60 -22.35
CA SER A 482 3.34 -23.02 -22.62
C SER A 482 2.92 -23.90 -21.45
N SER A 483 2.86 -25.22 -21.68
CA SER A 483 2.63 -26.21 -20.63
C SER A 483 3.76 -26.31 -19.61
N GLU A 484 4.97 -25.81 -19.94
CA GLU A 484 6.12 -25.81 -19.02
C GLU A 484 5.91 -24.81 -17.88
N ALA A 485 5.08 -23.79 -18.09
CA ALA A 485 4.76 -22.75 -17.13
C ALA A 485 3.43 -22.97 -16.38
N GLU A 486 2.87 -24.18 -16.39
CA GLU A 486 1.59 -24.46 -15.73
C GLU A 486 1.66 -24.12 -14.23
N TRP A 487 0.75 -23.26 -13.77
CA TRP A 487 0.62 -22.88 -12.37
C TRP A 487 -0.61 -23.51 -11.73
N SER A 488 -0.46 -24.01 -10.50
CA SER A 488 -1.55 -24.58 -9.71
C SER A 488 -1.37 -24.20 -8.24
N PRO A 489 -2.46 -23.90 -7.50
CA PRO A 489 -2.39 -23.61 -6.06
C PRO A 489 -1.68 -24.69 -5.22
N PHE A 490 -1.70 -25.94 -5.69
CA PHE A 490 -1.26 -27.11 -4.91
C PHE A 490 0.07 -27.71 -5.36
N LYS A 491 0.70 -27.18 -6.42
CA LYS A 491 1.97 -27.68 -6.95
C LYS A 491 3.05 -26.62 -6.82
N ASP A 492 4.29 -27.05 -6.62
CA ASP A 492 5.45 -26.16 -6.62
C ASP A 492 5.66 -25.59 -8.04
N THR A 493 6.09 -24.33 -8.13
CA THR A 493 6.26 -23.63 -9.41
C THR A 493 7.68 -23.85 -9.94
N SER A 494 7.85 -24.70 -10.96
CA SER A 494 9.15 -25.16 -11.48
C SER A 494 10.03 -24.07 -12.09
N TRP A 495 9.41 -23.01 -12.61
CA TRP A 495 10.08 -21.93 -13.34
C TRP A 495 10.48 -20.73 -12.45
N LEU A 496 10.16 -20.79 -11.15
CA LEU A 496 10.67 -19.82 -10.18
C LEU A 496 12.13 -20.12 -9.85
N GLN A 497 12.95 -19.06 -9.82
CA GLN A 497 14.33 -19.16 -9.38
C GLN A 497 14.40 -19.09 -7.85
N PRO A 498 15.23 -19.93 -7.20
CA PRO A 498 15.37 -19.92 -5.76
C PRO A 498 16.04 -18.63 -5.29
N LEU A 499 15.67 -18.18 -4.08
CA LEU A 499 16.42 -17.12 -3.42
C LEU A 499 17.83 -17.65 -3.08
N LEU A 500 18.89 -16.98 -3.55
CA LEU A 500 20.29 -17.33 -3.23
C LEU A 500 20.64 -17.00 -1.77
N THR A 501 20.13 -17.81 -0.83
CA THR A 501 20.33 -17.62 0.61
C THR A 501 21.77 -17.88 1.05
N ASN A 502 22.52 -18.71 0.32
CA ASN A 502 23.95 -18.95 0.54
C ASN A 502 24.80 -17.69 0.38
N LEU A 503 24.33 -16.69 -0.37
CA LEU A 503 25.00 -15.41 -0.55
C LEU A 503 24.57 -14.34 0.47
N SER A 504 23.77 -14.69 1.49
CA SER A 504 23.26 -13.71 2.46
C SER A 504 24.37 -13.02 3.26
N ASP A 505 25.51 -13.70 3.49
CA ASP A 505 26.64 -13.16 4.24
C ASP A 505 27.35 -12.01 3.50
N TRP A 506 27.17 -11.92 2.18
CA TRP A 506 27.71 -10.82 1.38
C TRP A 506 27.12 -9.46 1.72
N ARG A 507 25.97 -9.37 2.38
CA ARG A 507 25.33 -8.08 2.74
C ARG A 507 26.28 -7.13 3.44
N THR A 508 26.97 -7.60 4.48
CA THR A 508 27.94 -6.80 5.23
C THR A 508 29.06 -6.32 4.31
N ARG A 509 29.54 -7.20 3.41
CA ARG A 509 30.60 -6.85 2.46
C ARG A 509 30.13 -5.86 1.41
N MET A 510 28.91 -6.00 0.89
CA MET A 510 28.30 -5.07 -0.06
C MET A 510 28.12 -3.69 0.56
N GLN A 511 27.64 -3.61 1.81
CA GLN A 511 27.53 -2.35 2.56
C GLN A 511 28.90 -1.69 2.78
N GLN A 512 29.94 -2.47 3.08
CA GLN A 512 31.31 -1.96 3.17
C GLN A 512 31.80 -1.40 1.84
N ILE A 513 31.62 -2.15 0.74
CA ILE A 513 32.00 -1.71 -0.61
C ILE A 513 31.28 -0.41 -0.99
N GLU A 514 29.97 -0.33 -0.75
CA GLU A 514 29.18 0.88 -1.04
C GLU A 514 29.66 2.08 -0.21
N THR A 515 30.00 1.86 1.08
CA THR A 515 30.54 2.89 1.96
C THR A 515 31.93 3.36 1.52
N GLU A 516 32.82 2.43 1.19
CA GLU A 516 34.16 2.70 0.69
C GLU A 516 34.12 3.51 -0.62
N LEU A 517 33.27 3.11 -1.57
CA LEU A 517 33.10 3.82 -2.84
C LEU A 517 32.48 5.20 -2.64
N SER A 518 31.42 5.31 -1.84
CA SER A 518 30.79 6.59 -1.51
C SER A 518 31.75 7.56 -0.79
N SER A 519 32.71 7.04 -0.04
CA SER A 519 33.73 7.86 0.64
C SER A 519 34.79 8.41 -0.33
N LYS A 520 35.09 7.68 -1.41
CA LYS A 520 36.05 8.08 -2.44
C LYS A 520 35.41 9.04 -3.45
N ASP A 521 34.20 8.73 -3.89
CA ASP A 521 33.43 9.55 -4.82
C ASP A 521 31.95 9.52 -4.40
N GLN A 522 31.43 10.70 -4.04
CA GLN A 522 30.04 10.85 -3.59
C GLN A 522 29.02 10.57 -4.70
N ASN A 523 29.45 10.60 -5.97
CA ASN A 523 28.63 10.36 -7.15
C ASN A 523 28.73 8.93 -7.67
N ALA A 524 29.51 8.06 -7.02
CA ALA A 524 29.56 6.65 -7.34
C ALA A 524 28.27 5.95 -6.89
N LEU A 525 27.64 5.23 -7.81
CA LEU A 525 26.50 4.36 -7.54
C LEU A 525 26.90 2.92 -7.80
N VAL A 526 26.48 2.03 -6.92
CA VAL A 526 26.83 0.62 -7.02
C VAL A 526 25.56 -0.22 -7.11
N THR A 527 25.54 -1.16 -8.03
CA THR A 527 24.48 -2.17 -8.15
C THR A 527 25.12 -3.54 -8.11
N PHE A 528 24.74 -4.33 -7.10
CA PHE A 528 25.19 -5.71 -6.93
C PHE A 528 24.22 -6.68 -7.61
N VAL A 529 24.77 -7.57 -8.43
CA VAL A 529 24.03 -8.52 -9.26
C VAL A 529 24.53 -9.94 -9.00
N ALA A 530 23.61 -10.89 -8.87
CA ALA A 530 23.89 -12.31 -8.88
C ALA A 530 22.98 -12.99 -9.92
N ASP A 531 23.58 -13.68 -10.89
CA ASP A 531 22.84 -14.35 -11.97
C ASP A 531 23.16 -15.85 -12.03
N PHE A 532 22.23 -16.62 -12.61
CA PHE A 532 22.29 -18.07 -12.63
C PHE A 532 23.12 -18.60 -13.82
N PRO A 533 23.72 -19.80 -13.70
CA PRO A 533 24.49 -20.43 -14.77
C PRO A 533 23.75 -20.49 -16.12
N GLY A 534 24.44 -20.09 -17.18
CA GLY A 534 23.91 -20.12 -18.55
C GLY A 534 22.89 -19.01 -18.87
N LEU A 535 22.67 -18.06 -17.95
CA LEU A 535 21.92 -16.83 -18.22
C LEU A 535 22.86 -15.66 -18.49
N HIS A 536 22.32 -14.61 -19.10
CA HIS A 536 23.01 -13.35 -19.28
C HIS A 536 22.12 -12.17 -18.92
N LEU A 537 22.76 -11.08 -18.47
CA LEU A 537 22.11 -9.79 -18.29
C LEU A 537 22.49 -8.88 -19.46
N GLU A 538 21.50 -8.57 -20.30
CA GLU A 538 21.59 -7.47 -21.26
C GLU A 538 21.31 -6.16 -20.53
N ASN A 539 22.22 -5.20 -20.65
CA ASN A 539 22.04 -3.89 -20.04
C ASN A 539 22.51 -2.77 -20.98
N TYR A 540 21.79 -1.65 -20.99
CA TYR A 540 22.17 -0.44 -21.72
C TYR A 540 22.83 0.53 -20.75
N ILE A 541 23.97 1.10 -21.14
CA ILE A 541 24.63 2.15 -20.37
C ILE A 541 24.29 3.50 -21.00
N PRO A 542 23.61 4.41 -20.28
CA PRO A 542 23.40 5.78 -20.72
C PRO A 542 24.72 6.51 -21.07
N PRO A 543 24.74 7.41 -22.08
CA PRO A 543 25.95 8.11 -22.53
C PRO A 543 26.67 8.92 -21.43
N ASP A 544 25.92 9.38 -20.43
CA ASP A 544 26.36 10.22 -19.30
C ASP A 544 27.01 9.43 -18.15
N LEU A 545 26.94 8.10 -18.18
CA LEU A 545 27.46 7.23 -17.13
C LEU A 545 28.73 6.53 -17.57
N ASN A 546 29.84 6.77 -16.86
CA ASN A 546 31.01 5.90 -16.98
C ASN A 546 30.79 4.68 -16.08
N THR A 547 30.85 3.49 -16.66
CA THR A 547 30.49 2.26 -15.96
C THR A 547 31.62 1.26 -15.97
N THR A 548 31.92 0.70 -14.80
CA THR A 548 32.84 -0.42 -14.64
C THR A 548 32.13 -1.62 -14.04
N ILE A 549 32.44 -2.80 -14.56
CA ILE A 549 31.95 -4.09 -14.07
C ILE A 549 33.10 -4.78 -13.35
N GLU A 550 32.87 -5.24 -12.13
CA GLU A 550 33.84 -6.01 -11.35
C GLU A 550 33.23 -7.33 -10.86
N VAL A 551 33.98 -8.43 -11.00
CA VAL A 551 33.53 -9.76 -10.57
C VAL A 551 33.87 -9.97 -9.11
N LEU A 552 32.85 -10.32 -8.32
CA LEU A 552 32.97 -10.57 -6.88
C LEU A 552 33.07 -12.06 -6.57
N GLU A 553 32.36 -12.91 -7.32
CA GLU A 553 32.38 -14.37 -7.16
C GLU A 553 32.00 -15.04 -8.50
N GLY A 554 32.57 -16.21 -8.79
CA GLY A 554 32.32 -16.92 -10.04
C GLY A 554 33.12 -16.37 -11.24
N GLU A 555 32.60 -16.62 -12.43
CA GLU A 555 33.23 -16.25 -13.70
C GLU A 555 32.17 -15.74 -14.68
N VAL A 556 32.49 -14.66 -15.41
CA VAL A 556 31.58 -14.04 -16.38
C VAL A 556 32.29 -13.72 -17.69
N ILE A 557 31.54 -13.68 -18.78
CA ILE A 557 31.98 -13.11 -20.05
C ILE A 557 31.21 -11.82 -20.29
N VAL A 558 31.93 -10.71 -20.44
CA VAL A 558 31.36 -9.41 -20.84
C VAL A 558 31.49 -9.27 -22.35
N GLU A 559 30.37 -9.31 -23.04
CA GLU A 559 30.23 -9.09 -24.47
C GLU A 559 29.81 -7.63 -24.72
N MET A 560 30.69 -6.86 -25.37
CA MET A 560 30.44 -5.48 -25.78
C MET A 560 29.97 -5.49 -27.23
N ILE A 561 28.68 -5.19 -27.45
CA ILE A 561 28.00 -5.45 -28.73
C ILE A 561 28.54 -4.53 -29.83
N GLY A 562 28.59 -3.21 -29.62
CA GLY A 562 29.09 -2.27 -30.62
C GLY A 562 30.59 -2.40 -30.92
N LEU A 563 31.37 -2.95 -29.98
CA LEU A 563 32.80 -3.23 -30.18
C LEU A 563 33.10 -4.63 -30.70
N GLN A 564 32.08 -5.50 -30.79
CA GLN A 564 32.21 -6.93 -31.16
C GLN A 564 33.33 -7.64 -30.39
N LYS A 565 33.45 -7.36 -29.09
CA LYS A 565 34.53 -7.86 -28.25
C LYS A 565 33.99 -8.53 -27.00
N ASN A 566 34.47 -9.75 -26.75
CA ASN A 566 34.11 -10.55 -25.58
C ASN A 566 35.33 -10.65 -24.66
N VAL A 567 35.13 -10.40 -23.37
CA VAL A 567 36.19 -10.46 -22.35
C VAL A 567 35.75 -11.33 -21.20
N THR A 568 36.51 -12.38 -20.93
CA THR A 568 36.31 -13.21 -19.75
C THR A 568 36.91 -12.54 -18.52
N LEU A 569 36.13 -12.46 -17.45
CA LEU A 569 36.54 -11.89 -16.17
C LEU A 569 36.39 -12.94 -15.06
N ASN A 570 37.45 -13.06 -14.27
CA ASN A 570 37.51 -13.84 -13.04
C ASN A 570 37.37 -12.95 -11.81
N VAL A 571 37.21 -13.56 -10.64
CA VAL A 571 37.11 -12.87 -9.34
C VAL A 571 38.20 -11.81 -9.17
N GLY A 572 37.79 -10.58 -8.81
CA GLY A 572 38.63 -9.42 -8.60
C GLY A 572 39.08 -8.70 -9.88
N GLN A 573 38.75 -9.23 -11.06
CA GLN A 573 38.98 -8.54 -12.33
C GLN A 573 37.84 -7.58 -12.63
N ASN A 574 38.17 -6.47 -13.30
CA ASN A 574 37.20 -5.47 -13.74
C ASN A 574 37.42 -5.06 -15.20
N ILE A 575 36.38 -4.46 -15.78
CA ILE A 575 36.42 -3.87 -17.11
C ILE A 575 35.54 -2.61 -17.15
N SER A 576 35.96 -1.61 -17.93
CA SER A 576 35.09 -0.48 -18.28
C SER A 576 34.29 -0.82 -19.52
N VAL A 577 32.97 -0.58 -19.47
CA VAL A 577 32.07 -0.77 -20.60
C VAL A 577 31.73 0.57 -21.25
N PRO A 578 31.61 0.63 -22.59
CA PRO A 578 31.34 1.86 -23.30
C PRO A 578 29.94 2.42 -22.97
N SER A 579 29.86 3.73 -22.81
CA SER A 579 28.59 4.46 -22.62
C SER A 579 27.85 4.61 -23.95
N GLY A 580 26.53 4.69 -23.88
CA GLY A 580 25.64 4.85 -25.03
C GLY A 580 25.36 3.56 -25.81
N ASP A 581 25.79 2.40 -25.31
CA ASP A 581 25.69 1.10 -25.99
C ASP A 581 25.19 -0.02 -25.06
N TYR A 582 24.81 -1.15 -25.66
CA TYR A 582 24.42 -2.37 -24.95
C TYR A 582 25.62 -3.29 -24.73
N HIS A 583 25.58 -4.00 -23.60
CA HIS A 583 26.48 -5.11 -23.32
C HIS A 583 25.73 -6.26 -22.66
N ASN A 584 26.27 -7.46 -22.82
CA ASN A 584 25.77 -8.67 -22.19
C ASN A 584 26.79 -9.19 -21.18
N VAL A 585 26.36 -9.49 -19.97
CA VAL A 585 27.17 -10.20 -18.97
C VAL A 585 26.67 -11.63 -18.86
N HIS A 586 27.44 -12.57 -19.42
CA HIS A 586 27.11 -14.00 -19.43
C HIS A 586 27.69 -14.69 -18.21
N THR A 587 26.87 -15.45 -17.49
CA THR A 587 27.30 -16.27 -16.36
C THR A 587 27.74 -17.64 -16.85
N ILE A 588 29.05 -17.92 -16.80
CA ILE A 588 29.64 -19.15 -17.35
C ILE A 588 30.07 -20.17 -16.28
N SER A 589 30.14 -19.75 -15.02
CA SER A 589 30.45 -20.66 -13.92
C SER A 589 29.33 -21.69 -13.67
N PRO A 590 29.66 -22.87 -13.11
CA PRO A 590 28.66 -23.89 -12.76
C PRO A 590 27.75 -23.48 -11.59
N THR A 591 28.15 -22.48 -10.82
CA THR A 591 27.38 -21.84 -9.74
C THR A 591 27.05 -20.40 -10.14
N PRO A 592 26.08 -19.73 -9.47
CA PRO A 592 25.79 -18.32 -9.74
C PRO A 592 27.04 -17.44 -9.67
N SER A 593 27.16 -16.49 -10.60
CA SER A 593 28.22 -15.47 -10.58
C SER A 593 27.69 -14.19 -9.95
N CYS A 594 28.52 -13.58 -9.11
CA CYS A 594 28.24 -12.30 -8.48
C CYS A 594 29.17 -11.23 -9.05
N TYR A 595 28.61 -10.11 -9.45
CA TYR A 595 29.37 -8.98 -9.97
C TYR A 595 28.69 -7.66 -9.58
N MET A 596 29.45 -6.58 -9.63
CA MET A 596 28.93 -5.25 -9.36
C MET A 596 29.12 -4.34 -10.57
N TYR A 597 28.12 -3.49 -10.79
CA TYR A 597 28.26 -2.31 -11.61
C TYR A 597 28.61 -1.13 -10.71
N VAL A 598 29.64 -0.38 -11.09
CA VAL A 598 29.94 0.93 -10.52
C VAL A 598 29.68 1.96 -11.59
N TYR A 599 28.66 2.79 -11.38
CA TYR A 599 28.31 3.90 -12.24
C TYR A 599 28.87 5.18 -11.66
N LEU A 600 29.57 5.95 -12.49
CA LEU A 600 30.06 7.29 -12.18
C LEU A 600 29.31 8.28 -13.05
N ASN A 601 28.43 9.08 -12.44
CA ASN A 601 27.64 10.07 -13.16
C ASN A 601 28.52 11.28 -13.53
N GLN A 602 28.82 11.45 -14.83
CA GLN A 602 29.62 12.58 -15.30
C GLN A 602 28.84 13.90 -15.28
N SER A 603 27.52 13.86 -15.50
CA SER A 603 26.65 15.04 -15.47
C SER A 603 26.49 15.62 -14.08
N ASP A 604 26.29 14.77 -13.05
CA ASP A 604 26.23 15.25 -11.66
C ASP A 604 27.57 15.85 -11.22
N VAL A 605 28.70 15.28 -11.64
CA VAL A 605 30.03 15.87 -11.39
C VAL A 605 30.13 17.26 -12.02
N GLN A 606 29.63 17.44 -13.25
CA GLN A 606 29.63 18.75 -13.93
C GLN A 606 28.64 19.74 -13.29
N ILE A 607 27.45 19.30 -12.90
CA ILE A 607 26.44 20.13 -12.22
C ILE A 607 26.94 20.53 -10.84
N VAL A 608 27.53 19.61 -10.07
CA VAL A 608 28.17 19.90 -8.78
C VAL A 608 29.34 20.87 -8.95
N HIS A 609 30.18 20.70 -9.98
CA HIS A 609 31.23 21.67 -10.30
C HIS A 609 30.68 23.05 -10.67
N LEU A 610 29.59 23.12 -11.44
CA LEU A 610 28.92 24.37 -11.79
C LEU A 610 28.31 25.04 -10.54
N TRP A 611 27.74 24.26 -9.62
CA TRP A 611 27.25 24.74 -8.34
C TRP A 611 28.36 25.21 -7.42
N ASP A 612 29.48 24.50 -7.30
CA ASP A 612 30.64 24.94 -6.52
C ASP A 612 31.27 26.20 -7.11
N ARG A 613 31.29 26.34 -8.45
CA ARG A 613 31.69 27.57 -9.13
C ARG A 613 30.74 28.72 -8.78
N TYR A 614 29.43 28.48 -8.81
CA TYR A 614 28.41 29.45 -8.39
C TYR A 614 28.59 29.88 -6.93
N TYR A 615 28.81 28.94 -6.01
CA TYR A 615 29.00 29.24 -4.58
C TYR A 615 30.29 30.03 -4.35
N ASN A 616 31.41 29.64 -4.96
CA ASN A 616 32.67 30.37 -4.84
C ASN A 616 32.60 31.79 -5.43
N LEU A 617 31.87 31.98 -6.54
CA LEU A 617 31.59 33.32 -7.09
C LEU A 617 30.75 34.15 -6.11
N THR A 618 29.70 33.55 -5.55
CA THR A 618 28.81 34.22 -4.59
C THR A 618 29.56 34.63 -3.33
N ASP A 619 30.44 33.77 -2.81
CA ASP A 619 31.20 34.02 -1.58
C ASP A 619 32.33 35.04 -1.81
N ARG A 620 32.96 35.05 -2.99
CA ARG A 620 33.91 36.11 -3.40
C ARG A 620 33.22 37.47 -3.50
N VAL A 621 32.08 37.54 -4.18
CA VAL A 621 31.31 38.80 -4.29
C VAL A 621 30.87 39.27 -2.91
N LEU A 622 30.36 38.39 -2.06
CA LEU A 622 29.94 38.73 -0.70
C LEU A 622 31.11 39.27 0.14
N ASN A 623 32.27 38.62 0.09
CA ASN A 623 33.47 39.07 0.81
C ASN A 623 34.08 40.35 0.25
N GLU A 624 34.08 40.56 -1.07
CA GLU A 624 34.52 41.82 -1.68
C GLU A 624 33.61 42.98 -1.32
N THR A 625 32.28 42.75 -1.30
CA THR A 625 31.27 43.73 -0.89
C THR A 625 31.40 44.10 0.60
N ILE A 626 31.76 43.14 1.46
CA ILE A 626 32.00 43.36 2.89
C ILE A 626 33.34 44.09 3.12
N SER A 627 34.36 43.84 2.30
CA SER A 627 35.68 44.48 2.44
C SER A 627 35.71 45.95 1.96
N ARG A 628 34.89 46.30 0.96
CA ARG A 628 34.81 47.64 0.38
C ARG A 628 33.67 48.44 1.01
N ASN A 629 33.90 49.00 2.20
CA ASN A 629 33.07 50.08 2.76
C ASN A 629 33.25 51.39 1.96
N ARG A 630 32.88 51.45 0.68
CA ARG A 630 32.90 52.68 -0.13
C ARG A 630 31.54 52.97 -0.78
N PRO A 631 31.13 54.25 -0.89
CA PRO A 631 29.91 54.62 -1.59
C PRO A 631 30.10 54.38 -3.09
N LEU A 632 29.13 53.69 -3.69
CA LEU A 632 29.20 53.19 -5.06
C LEU A 632 29.04 54.33 -6.08
N HIS A 633 30.06 54.54 -6.90
CA HIS A 633 29.91 55.14 -8.22
C HIS A 633 30.10 54.04 -9.28
N SER A 634 29.06 53.85 -10.08
CA SER A 634 28.84 52.80 -11.10
C SER A 634 28.44 51.39 -10.58
N GLU A 635 27.44 51.34 -9.68
CA GLU A 635 26.68 50.11 -9.33
C GLU A 635 26.24 49.27 -10.53
N LYS A 636 26.07 49.89 -11.70
CA LYS A 636 25.45 49.28 -12.87
C LYS A 636 26.38 48.32 -13.61
N GLU A 637 27.63 48.71 -13.85
CA GLU A 637 28.56 47.87 -14.64
C GLU A 637 29.05 46.65 -13.85
N GLU A 638 29.30 46.79 -12.55
CA GLU A 638 29.72 45.69 -11.67
C GLU A 638 28.55 44.72 -11.42
N ALA A 639 27.32 45.24 -11.24
CA ALA A 639 26.12 44.41 -11.13
C ALA A 639 25.77 43.72 -12.46
N ASP A 640 25.98 44.38 -13.60
CA ASP A 640 25.72 43.79 -14.92
C ASP A 640 26.75 42.70 -15.27
N LEU A 641 28.04 42.85 -14.91
CA LEU A 641 29.06 41.80 -15.06
C LEU A 641 28.78 40.58 -14.17
N VAL A 642 28.41 40.81 -12.91
CA VAL A 642 28.02 39.75 -11.97
C VAL A 642 26.74 39.06 -12.45
N ARG A 643 25.75 39.83 -12.92
CA ARG A 643 24.51 39.31 -13.51
C ARG A 643 24.76 38.51 -14.78
N LEU A 644 25.63 38.95 -15.67
CA LEU A 644 26.02 38.21 -16.88
C LEU A 644 26.69 36.89 -16.52
N SER A 645 27.63 36.89 -15.56
CA SER A 645 28.24 35.65 -15.06
C SER A 645 27.23 34.70 -14.41
N TYR A 646 26.20 35.21 -13.73
CA TYR A 646 25.12 34.39 -13.18
C TYR A 646 24.18 33.87 -14.27
N GLU A 647 23.80 34.71 -15.24
CA GLU A 647 22.92 34.33 -16.35
C GLU A 647 23.58 33.29 -17.26
N ASP A 648 24.90 33.37 -17.47
CA ASP A 648 25.68 32.38 -18.23
C ASP A 648 25.68 31.01 -17.53
N VAL A 649 25.98 30.96 -16.23
CA VAL A 649 25.95 29.71 -15.46
C VAL A 649 24.53 29.13 -15.41
N PHE A 650 23.50 29.96 -15.26
CA PHE A 650 22.10 29.52 -15.30
C PHE A 650 21.63 29.10 -16.69
N ALA A 651 22.15 29.70 -17.76
CA ALA A 651 21.88 29.29 -19.14
C ALA A 651 22.52 27.94 -19.44
N GLU A 652 23.75 27.71 -18.98
CA GLU A 652 24.47 26.44 -19.11
C GLU A 652 23.79 25.32 -18.30
N LEU A 653 23.38 25.60 -17.05
CA LEU A 653 22.58 24.67 -16.24
C LEU A 653 21.24 24.34 -16.93
N ARG A 654 20.52 25.36 -17.45
CA ARG A 654 19.26 25.13 -18.17
C ARG A 654 19.46 24.34 -19.46
N GLN A 655 20.49 24.63 -20.24
CA GLN A 655 20.75 23.89 -21.48
C GLN A 655 21.11 22.43 -21.18
N LYS A 656 21.96 22.14 -20.19
CA LYS A 656 22.30 20.75 -19.84
C LYS A 656 21.09 19.98 -19.32
N THR A 657 20.29 20.57 -18.42
CA THR A 657 19.05 19.94 -17.93
C THR A 657 18.02 19.72 -19.05
N ILE A 658 17.94 20.61 -20.05
CA ILE A 658 17.02 20.47 -21.19
C ILE A 658 17.54 19.47 -22.23
N HIS A 659 18.85 19.40 -22.45
CA HIS A 659 19.48 18.45 -23.38
C HIS A 659 19.32 17.01 -22.88
N GLU A 660 19.52 16.76 -21.59
CA GLU A 660 19.27 15.47 -20.93
C GLU A 660 17.81 15.03 -21.02
N LEU A 661 16.86 15.96 -21.10
CA LEU A 661 15.44 15.66 -21.30
C LEU A 661 15.08 15.27 -22.75
N LEU A 662 15.95 15.53 -23.73
CA LEU A 662 15.66 15.42 -25.17
C LEU A 662 16.38 14.26 -25.89
N GLU A 663 17.44 13.69 -25.31
CA GLU A 663 18.29 12.64 -25.92
C GLU A 663 17.97 11.20 -25.44
N LEU A 664 16.70 10.82 -25.37
CA LEU A 664 16.37 9.39 -25.36
C LEU A 664 16.58 8.79 -26.77
N PRO A 665 17.06 7.53 -26.91
CA PRO A 665 17.46 6.95 -28.20
C PRO A 665 16.38 6.96 -29.27
N HIS A 666 16.79 6.99 -30.54
CA HIS A 666 15.94 7.19 -31.71
C HIS A 666 14.85 6.11 -31.91
N ASP A 667 14.99 4.92 -31.32
CA ASP A 667 13.94 3.87 -31.28
C ASP A 667 12.76 4.22 -30.35
N TYR A 668 12.95 5.13 -29.38
CA TYR A 668 11.86 5.65 -28.54
C TYR A 668 11.02 6.73 -29.25
N ARG A 669 11.49 7.31 -30.36
CA ARG A 669 10.76 8.38 -31.09
C ARG A 669 9.73 7.86 -32.09
N ILE A 670 9.76 6.58 -32.47
CA ILE A 670 8.91 6.08 -33.58
C ILE A 670 7.43 5.89 -33.17
N HIS A 671 7.10 5.88 -31.87
CA HIS A 671 5.71 5.71 -31.41
C HIS A 671 5.03 6.93 -30.78
N ASN A 672 5.65 8.10 -30.75
CA ASN A 672 5.10 9.29 -30.07
C ASN A 672 4.83 10.46 -31.04
N LYS A 673 4.13 10.20 -32.15
CA LYS A 673 3.71 11.28 -33.07
C LYS A 673 2.34 11.88 -32.80
N ASN A 674 1.53 11.27 -31.93
CA ASN A 674 0.21 11.79 -31.57
C ASN A 674 0.04 11.72 -30.05
N GLU A 675 0.32 12.81 -29.34
CA GLU A 675 -0.32 13.24 -28.08
C GLU A 675 0.49 14.37 -27.43
N SER A 676 0.28 15.58 -27.93
CA SER A 676 0.77 16.80 -27.29
C SER A 676 -0.21 17.23 -26.19
N ASN A 677 -0.07 16.71 -24.97
CA ASN A 677 -0.39 17.38 -23.69
C ASN A 677 -0.61 16.39 -22.53
N THR A 678 0.39 15.59 -22.16
CA THR A 678 0.49 14.99 -20.82
C THR A 678 1.82 14.24 -20.75
N ASN A 679 2.88 14.78 -20.12
CA ASN A 679 4.04 13.93 -19.72
C ASN A 679 5.13 14.53 -18.82
N TRP A 680 4.89 15.58 -18.02
CA TRP A 680 5.92 16.00 -17.03
C TRP A 680 6.05 15.04 -15.84
N THR A 681 4.96 14.36 -15.47
CA THR A 681 4.94 13.37 -14.38
C THR A 681 5.60 12.05 -14.77
N ASN A 682 5.53 11.68 -16.05
CA ASN A 682 6.03 10.39 -16.54
C ASN A 682 7.54 10.40 -16.85
N ILE A 683 8.10 11.53 -17.27
CA ILE A 683 9.56 11.70 -17.38
C ILE A 683 10.20 11.67 -15.98
N ARG A 684 9.57 12.33 -14.99
CA ARG A 684 10.00 12.28 -13.58
C ARG A 684 9.96 10.87 -13.00
N LEU A 685 8.90 10.10 -13.27
CA LEU A 685 8.79 8.72 -12.79
C LEU A 685 9.83 7.78 -13.42
N GLN A 686 10.20 8.02 -14.69
CA GLN A 686 11.24 7.25 -15.37
C GLN A 686 12.65 7.60 -14.90
N PHE A 687 12.90 8.89 -14.62
CA PHE A 687 14.13 9.37 -13.97
C PHE A 687 14.28 8.81 -12.55
N GLU A 688 13.17 8.72 -11.79
CA GLU A 688 13.13 8.10 -10.46
C GLU A 688 13.27 6.56 -10.50
N THR A 689 13.04 5.90 -11.65
CA THR A 689 13.27 4.45 -11.81
C THR A 689 14.69 4.08 -12.28
N SER A 690 15.42 4.99 -12.95
CA SER A 690 16.83 4.73 -13.32
C SER A 690 17.82 5.21 -12.25
N MET A 691 17.49 6.26 -11.48
CA MET A 691 18.30 6.69 -10.34
C MET A 691 17.97 5.93 -9.05
N ASN A 692 19.01 5.50 -8.34
CA ASN A 692 18.92 4.96 -6.99
C ASN A 692 18.15 5.93 -6.06
N ARG A 693 17.19 5.42 -5.27
CA ARG A 693 16.42 6.18 -4.26
C ARG A 693 17.30 7.04 -3.35
N SER A 694 18.55 6.64 -3.12
CA SER A 694 19.51 7.41 -2.32
C SER A 694 19.82 8.80 -2.90
N ILE A 695 19.72 8.99 -4.22
CA ILE A 695 19.99 10.27 -4.90
C ILE A 695 18.78 11.20 -4.77
N VAL A 696 17.58 10.68 -5.03
CA VAL A 696 16.33 11.42 -4.86
C VAL A 696 16.15 11.83 -3.40
N LYS A 697 16.45 10.93 -2.45
CA LYS A 697 16.41 11.21 -1.00
C LYS A 697 17.47 12.24 -0.61
N ARG A 698 18.70 12.19 -1.15
CA ARG A 698 19.77 13.19 -0.90
C ARG A 698 19.42 14.57 -1.46
N LEU A 699 18.87 14.64 -2.68
CA LEU A 699 18.39 15.88 -3.30
C LEU A 699 17.22 16.48 -2.53
N ASP A 700 16.22 15.68 -2.17
CA ASP A 700 15.05 16.13 -1.41
C ASP A 700 15.42 16.58 0.02
N THR A 701 16.41 15.94 0.65
CA THR A 701 16.93 16.35 1.96
C THR A 701 17.68 17.68 1.89
N LYS A 702 18.50 17.90 0.85
CA LYS A 702 19.16 19.19 0.60
C LYS A 702 18.15 20.30 0.26
N ILE A 703 17.12 20.00 -0.53
CA ILE A 703 16.02 20.92 -0.86
C ILE A 703 15.23 21.30 0.39
N LYS A 704 14.83 20.33 1.22
CA LYS A 704 14.10 20.58 2.48
C LYS A 704 14.94 21.35 3.50
N TRP A 705 16.24 21.09 3.58
CA TRP A 705 17.17 21.84 4.42
C TRP A 705 17.26 23.32 3.97
N HIS A 706 17.33 23.57 2.66
CA HIS A 706 17.33 24.91 2.08
C HIS A 706 15.98 25.62 2.18
N GLU A 707 14.85 24.94 2.00
CA GLU A 707 13.52 25.52 2.23
C GLU A 707 13.32 25.93 3.69
N ARG A 708 13.85 25.14 4.64
CA ARG A 708 13.82 25.48 6.07
C ARG A 708 14.67 26.71 6.37
N HIS A 709 15.87 26.83 5.78
CA HIS A 709 16.72 28.02 5.92
C HIS A 709 16.13 29.25 5.21
N ARG A 710 15.52 29.07 4.03
CA ARG A 710 14.80 30.12 3.31
C ARG A 710 13.61 30.60 4.13
N ARG A 711 12.82 29.71 4.73
CA ARG A 711 11.71 30.08 5.63
C ARG A 711 12.22 30.84 6.85
N THR A 712 13.31 30.42 7.49
CA THR A 712 13.88 31.12 8.65
C THR A 712 14.37 32.53 8.27
N LEU A 713 15.02 32.70 7.12
CA LEU A 713 15.45 34.00 6.58
C LEU A 713 14.24 34.88 6.18
N THR A 714 13.23 34.30 5.52
CA THR A 714 12.02 35.03 5.12
C THR A 714 11.20 35.46 6.34
N THR A 715 11.17 34.64 7.39
CA THR A 715 10.51 34.98 8.66
C THR A 715 11.28 36.07 9.41
N PHE A 716 12.62 36.04 9.38
CA PHE A 716 13.47 37.08 9.96
C PHE A 716 13.30 38.44 9.24
N PHE A 717 13.28 38.44 7.90
CA PHE A 717 13.05 39.65 7.09
C PHE A 717 11.60 40.17 7.19
N ASN A 718 10.61 39.28 7.24
CA ASN A 718 9.22 39.68 7.46
C ASN A 718 8.97 40.25 8.86
N LYS A 719 9.69 39.79 9.89
CA LYS A 719 9.61 40.35 11.26
C LYS A 719 10.17 41.77 11.34
N LYS A 720 11.27 42.07 10.63
CA LYS A 720 11.80 43.44 10.49
C LYS A 720 10.93 44.35 9.61
N LYS A 721 10.37 43.84 8.50
CA LYS A 721 9.43 44.58 7.62
C LYS A 721 8.14 44.97 8.35
N LYS A 722 7.60 44.09 9.19
CA LYS A 722 6.37 44.34 9.99
C LYS A 722 6.57 45.33 11.15
N GLN A 723 7.82 45.51 11.62
CA GLN A 723 8.21 46.56 12.58
C GLN A 723 8.39 47.93 11.90
N PHE A 724 8.91 47.95 10.67
CA PHE A 724 9.10 49.17 9.89
C PHE A 724 7.76 49.76 9.37
N LEU A 725 6.85 48.92 8.86
CA LEU A 725 5.54 49.36 8.35
C LEU A 725 4.56 49.83 9.45
N ARG A 726 4.72 49.37 10.70
CA ARG A 726 3.91 49.85 11.85
C ARG A 726 4.32 51.24 12.36
N CYS A 727 5.53 51.70 12.06
CA CYS A 727 6.00 53.04 12.44
C CYS A 727 5.58 54.12 11.42
N VAL A 728 5.28 53.74 10.17
CA VAL A 728 4.92 54.67 9.08
C VAL A 728 3.41 54.97 9.02
N GLN A 729 2.57 54.16 9.68
CA GLN A 729 1.11 54.22 9.53
C GLN A 729 0.37 55.11 10.54
N ILE A 730 1.07 55.75 11.49
CA ILE A 730 0.42 56.51 12.59
C ILE A 730 0.68 58.02 12.51
N VAL A 731 1.58 58.50 11.65
CA VAL A 731 1.90 59.93 11.55
C VAL A 731 1.44 60.51 10.23
N LYS A 732 0.24 61.11 10.22
CA LYS A 732 -0.34 61.93 9.14
C LYS A 732 -1.11 61.08 8.11
N VAL A 733 -2.39 60.77 8.31
CA VAL A 733 -3.50 61.73 8.52
C VAL A 733 -3.26 62.99 7.69
N ALA A 734 -4.24 63.31 6.83
CA ALA A 734 -4.26 64.48 5.97
C ALA A 734 -3.24 64.40 4.83
N PHE A 735 -3.62 64.32 3.57
CA PHE A 735 -4.71 65.02 2.89
C PHE A 735 -4.64 64.54 1.43
N LYS A 736 -5.79 64.46 0.74
CA LYS A 736 -5.95 64.15 -0.70
C LYS A 736 -5.75 62.66 -1.02
N SER A 737 -6.78 61.82 -1.15
CA SER A 737 -7.94 61.98 -2.04
C SER A 737 -7.54 62.52 -3.41
N ILE A 738 -7.61 61.63 -4.41
CA ILE A 738 -7.73 61.91 -5.84
C ILE A 738 -6.39 62.29 -6.49
N ILE A 739 -6.17 61.67 -7.66
CA ILE A 739 -5.12 61.91 -8.67
C ILE A 739 -4.05 60.77 -8.68
N TYR A 740 -4.08 60.00 -9.78
CA TYR A 740 -3.17 58.93 -10.20
C TYR A 740 -3.37 57.50 -9.68
N LYS A 741 -4.50 56.89 -10.06
CA LYS A 741 -4.51 55.45 -10.38
C LYS A 741 -5.38 55.11 -11.58
N THR A 742 -5.38 56.01 -12.58
CA THR A 742 -6.02 55.82 -13.89
C THR A 742 -5.01 55.52 -15.00
N ASP A 743 -3.71 55.56 -14.72
CA ASP A 743 -2.67 55.47 -15.76
C ASP A 743 -1.94 54.13 -15.83
N PHE A 744 -2.07 53.25 -14.82
CA PHE A 744 -1.45 51.92 -14.89
C PHE A 744 -2.31 50.88 -15.64
N ILE A 745 -3.64 51.07 -15.67
CA ILE A 745 -4.55 50.19 -16.43
C ILE A 745 -4.54 50.54 -17.92
N LYS A 746 -4.25 51.79 -18.29
CA LYS A 746 -4.12 52.22 -19.70
C LYS A 746 -2.78 51.82 -20.34
N LEU A 747 -1.75 51.51 -19.56
CA LEU A 747 -0.45 51.07 -20.10
C LEU A 747 -0.47 49.57 -20.44
N VAL A 748 -1.14 48.75 -19.63
CA VAL A 748 -1.20 47.29 -19.83
C VAL A 748 -2.13 46.89 -20.98
N ASP A 749 -3.21 47.64 -21.23
CA ASP A 749 -4.09 47.41 -22.39
C ASP A 749 -3.43 47.79 -23.73
N LYS A 750 -2.45 48.72 -23.72
CA LYS A 750 -1.77 49.20 -24.92
C LYS A 750 -0.65 48.27 -25.39
N GLU A 751 -0.12 47.44 -24.49
CA GLU A 751 1.01 46.53 -24.78
C GLU A 751 0.54 45.12 -25.15
N ILE A 752 -0.70 44.77 -24.79
CA ILE A 752 -1.35 43.51 -25.19
C ILE A 752 -1.97 43.62 -26.60
N HIS A 753 -2.31 44.82 -27.07
CA HIS A 753 -2.89 45.04 -28.41
C HIS A 753 -1.88 45.21 -29.56
N ASN A 754 -0.57 45.31 -29.29
CA ASN A 754 0.44 45.61 -30.31
C ASN A 754 1.25 44.39 -30.82
N ASN A 755 1.00 43.17 -30.32
CA ASN A 755 1.80 41.98 -30.68
C ASN A 755 1.01 40.86 -31.38
N VAL A 756 -0.20 41.14 -31.88
CA VAL A 756 -0.99 40.17 -32.66
C VAL A 756 -1.65 40.85 -33.85
N GLU A 757 -0.87 41.32 -34.82
CA GLU A 757 -1.33 41.58 -36.20
C GLU A 757 -0.12 41.52 -37.14
N GLU A 758 0.16 40.34 -37.73
CA GLU A 758 0.77 40.20 -39.06
C GLU A 758 0.73 38.72 -39.50
N THR A 759 -0.37 38.28 -40.11
CA THR A 759 -0.41 37.45 -41.34
C THR A 759 -1.86 37.10 -41.74
N PRO A 760 -2.21 37.03 -43.04
CA PRO A 760 -3.59 37.15 -43.51
C PRO A 760 -4.32 35.82 -43.76
N SER A 761 -5.55 35.77 -43.24
CA SER A 761 -6.79 35.13 -43.72
C SER A 761 -6.76 34.09 -44.86
N LYS A 762 -7.36 32.92 -44.61
CA LYS A 762 -8.30 32.27 -45.54
C LYS A 762 -9.46 31.57 -44.81
N LYS A 763 -10.66 31.89 -45.30
CA LYS A 763 -12.04 31.61 -44.86
C LYS A 763 -12.36 30.16 -44.46
N ILE A 764 -13.15 30.01 -43.39
CA ILE A 764 -14.01 28.86 -43.10
C ILE A 764 -15.46 29.29 -43.32
N VAL A 765 -16.22 28.48 -44.07
CA VAL A 765 -17.68 28.58 -44.20
C VAL A 765 -18.28 27.37 -43.49
N THR A 766 -19.25 27.65 -42.63
CA THR A 766 -20.15 26.77 -41.87
C THR A 766 -21.13 26.02 -42.77
N GLU A 767 -21.53 24.80 -42.41
CA GLU A 767 -22.95 24.40 -42.21
C GLU A 767 -23.13 22.91 -41.87
N GLU A 768 -24.08 22.65 -40.97
CA GLU A 768 -24.57 21.34 -40.53
C GLU A 768 -25.73 20.84 -41.40
N SER A 769 -25.61 19.59 -41.87
CA SER A 769 -26.68 18.55 -42.00
C SER A 769 -27.83 18.74 -43.05
N PRO A 770 -28.68 17.71 -43.27
CA PRO A 770 -28.56 16.57 -44.21
C PRO A 770 -29.60 16.63 -45.36
N PRO A 771 -29.66 15.66 -46.31
CA PRO A 771 -30.84 15.55 -47.17
C PRO A 771 -31.53 14.18 -47.19
N GLN A 772 -32.87 14.23 -47.14
CA GLN A 772 -33.78 13.21 -47.65
C GLN A 772 -34.16 13.51 -49.13
N VAL A 773 -34.35 12.42 -49.87
CA VAL A 773 -34.80 12.12 -51.26
C VAL A 773 -36.30 12.54 -51.48
N PRO A 774 -37.01 12.52 -52.67
CA PRO A 774 -36.78 12.08 -54.10
C PRO A 774 -37.32 13.12 -55.16
N PRO A 775 -37.76 12.82 -56.44
CA PRO A 775 -37.66 11.63 -57.34
C PRO A 775 -37.29 11.90 -58.84
N THR A 776 -37.25 10.79 -59.61
CA THR A 776 -37.60 10.57 -61.05
C THR A 776 -36.63 10.94 -62.18
N GLU A 777 -36.14 9.94 -62.94
CA GLU A 777 -36.63 9.55 -64.29
C GLU A 777 -35.88 8.35 -64.91
N HIS A 778 -36.52 7.72 -65.91
CA HIS A 778 -36.29 6.41 -66.52
C HIS A 778 -35.12 6.32 -67.54
N SER A 779 -34.48 5.13 -67.68
CA SER A 779 -34.69 4.20 -68.83
C SER A 779 -33.53 3.20 -69.11
N SER A 780 -33.91 1.92 -69.34
CA SER A 780 -33.27 0.87 -70.17
C SER A 780 -31.88 0.32 -69.74
N SER A 781 -31.49 -0.96 -69.87
CA SER A 781 -32.02 -2.17 -70.52
C SER A 781 -31.36 -3.46 -69.98
N SER A 782 -32.14 -4.56 -70.01
CA SER A 782 -31.79 -5.97 -70.28
C SER A 782 -30.73 -6.74 -69.46
N LYS A 783 -31.18 -7.77 -68.71
CA LYS A 783 -31.07 -9.22 -69.06
C LYS A 783 -31.53 -10.10 -67.88
N LYS A 784 -32.68 -10.77 -68.04
CA LYS A 784 -32.91 -12.24 -68.08
C LYS A 784 -32.60 -13.00 -66.77
N THR A 785 -33.65 -13.36 -66.01
CA THR A 785 -34.26 -14.74 -65.86
C THR A 785 -33.38 -15.70 -65.06
N THR A 786 -33.82 -16.37 -63.98
CA THR A 786 -35.06 -17.15 -63.75
C THR A 786 -35.15 -17.49 -62.25
N LYS A 787 -36.31 -17.31 -61.59
CA LYS A 787 -37.26 -18.36 -61.11
C LYS A 787 -36.65 -19.44 -60.19
N SER A 788 -37.29 -19.90 -59.10
CA SER A 788 -38.56 -19.55 -58.47
C SER A 788 -38.73 -20.34 -57.16
N THR A 789 -39.33 -19.69 -56.16
CA THR A 789 -40.45 -20.16 -55.31
C THR A 789 -40.38 -21.46 -54.52
N ASN A 790 -40.46 -21.33 -53.20
CA ASN A 790 -41.63 -21.62 -52.32
C ASN A 790 -41.11 -21.61 -50.87
N GLY A 791 -41.80 -21.17 -49.82
CA GLY A 791 -43.16 -20.70 -49.64
C GLY A 791 -43.43 -20.61 -48.14
N LYS A 792 -43.92 -19.44 -47.72
CA LYS A 792 -45.09 -19.31 -46.83
C LYS A 792 -45.04 -19.80 -45.37
N THR A 793 -45.29 -18.81 -44.51
CA THR A 793 -46.30 -18.74 -43.42
C THR A 793 -46.02 -19.26 -42.01
N LYS A 794 -46.10 -18.26 -41.11
CA LYS A 794 -46.97 -18.15 -39.92
C LYS A 794 -46.68 -18.96 -38.65
N LYS A 795 -46.61 -18.14 -37.57
CA LYS A 795 -47.38 -18.18 -36.31
C LYS A 795 -46.86 -18.99 -35.12
N LYS A 796 -47.06 -18.31 -33.98
CA LYS A 796 -47.42 -18.78 -32.62
C LYS A 796 -46.26 -19.26 -31.74
N GLU A 797 -45.97 -18.50 -30.68
CA GLU A 797 -46.55 -18.63 -29.32
C GLU A 797 -46.07 -19.89 -28.58
N GLY A 798 -45.38 -19.67 -27.46
CA GLY A 798 -45.59 -20.46 -26.25
C GLY A 798 -44.38 -21.20 -25.67
N ARG A 799 -44.00 -20.76 -24.46
CA ARG A 799 -43.40 -21.52 -23.33
C ARG A 799 -42.04 -22.19 -23.60
N LYS A 800 -41.02 -21.95 -22.77
CA LYS A 800 -40.93 -22.13 -21.32
C LYS A 800 -39.80 -21.29 -20.75
#